data_AF-A0A6M4G1J8-F1
#
_entry.id   AF-A0A6M4G1J8-F1
#
_cell.length_a   1.000
_cell.length_b   1.000
_cell.length_c   1.000
_cell.angle_alpha   90.00
_cell.angle_beta   90.00
_cell.angle_gamma   90.00
#
_symmetry.space_group_name_H-M   'P 1'
#
loop_
_entity.id
_entity.type
_entity.pdbx_description
1 polymer ?
#
loop_
_entity_poly.entity_id
_entity_poly.type
_entity_poly.pdbx_seq_one_letter_code
_entity_poly.pdbx_strand_id
1 'polypeptide(L)'
;MTAAPDGLPPLAALETARLDWQRDDTGEEAPRSAAFDDVYFSRHDGRAETEHVFLGGNRLPQRFADWQARRPFVIGETGFGTGLNMLVAWACFDAHAPAQARLHLVSTEKFPLSREDLARALASWPDLAHRAEALLAQWPEPVAGVHRLWLDPRVTLDLHFGDAAERLALLDGRVDAWFLDGFAPAKNPQMWQPELFAAMAARSRPGTTFATFTCAGVVKRGLAAAGFAWRKVPGFGRKREMLAGDITSPPEDPRRTRASWFTPPAARPPRHVAVIGAGIAGASVAAALSRRGIEVTLIDRFDRATLGETHLQGALYVKLAVETNLQSRVYLAGLLHSRRWLAWLDPDQRLWRPTGVLQLALSEKEQARQARFLAGHPLPESVVRGLDAEAASAVAGVRVTAPALDYPNAAWVRPLELCVRLAASPGVRFRQGEVRALQAEDDGWALTLADGERLAADQVVVAGASEAAAFAQTAGLPLQPVRGQVSQLALPEGAPALERVVCAGGYVPPAADGVLNFGATFGPGETDPTEREADHAANLAELARGLPDFVAGLRAAGADLAPERLTGRVGVRAASPDKSPYAGPVPDAEAWREAYAVLAKDATRVPDVHGRHHAGLWISSAHGSRGLASAPLCSELIASRLCDEPLPLEQPLADHLHPGRRLIRDIIQGK
;
A
#
# COMPACT_ATOMS: atom_id res chain seq x y z
N MET A 1 -30.87 2.57 6.25
CA MET A 1 -30.23 2.79 4.94
C MET A 1 -29.68 1.48 4.44
N THR A 2 -30.47 0.74 3.65
CA THR A 2 -30.01 -0.41 2.85
C THR A 2 -30.06 0.04 1.39
N ALA A 3 -29.01 0.74 0.98
CA ALA A 3 -28.62 0.85 -0.43
C ALA A 3 -27.52 -0.22 -0.65
N ALA A 4 -27.50 -0.85 -1.82
CA ALA A 4 -26.37 -1.70 -2.22
C ALA A 4 -25.05 -0.92 -2.00
N PRO A 5 -23.97 -1.57 -1.52
CA PRO A 5 -22.81 -0.86 -1.00
C PRO A 5 -22.07 -0.14 -2.13
N ASP A 6 -22.16 1.19 -2.11
CA ASP A 6 -21.20 2.15 -2.64
C ASP A 6 -21.05 2.34 -4.16
N GLY A 7 -21.66 1.51 -5.03
CA GLY A 7 -21.59 1.73 -6.49
C GLY A 7 -20.16 1.77 -7.08
N LEU A 8 -19.20 1.18 -6.36
CA LEU A 8 -17.79 1.17 -6.74
C LEU A 8 -17.57 0.25 -7.94
N PRO A 9 -16.72 0.62 -8.92
CA PRO A 9 -16.51 -0.20 -10.11
C PRO A 9 -15.90 -1.56 -9.74
N PRO A 10 -16.05 -2.60 -10.59
CA PRO A 10 -15.36 -3.86 -10.41
C PRO A 10 -13.85 -3.72 -10.16
N LEU A 11 -13.26 -4.69 -9.46
CA LEU A 11 -11.82 -4.89 -9.48
C LEU A 11 -11.45 -5.45 -10.87
N ALA A 12 -10.71 -4.68 -11.65
CA ALA A 12 -10.44 -5.01 -13.05
C ALA A 12 -8.99 -4.73 -13.43
N ALA A 13 -8.50 -5.52 -14.37
CA ALA A 13 -7.30 -5.22 -15.12
C ALA A 13 -7.50 -3.94 -15.95
N LEU A 14 -6.44 -3.15 -16.08
CA LEU A 14 -6.33 -2.15 -17.11
C LEU A 14 -5.88 -2.79 -18.42
N GLU A 15 -6.29 -2.17 -19.53
CA GLU A 15 -5.75 -2.54 -20.84
C GLU A 15 -4.29 -2.06 -20.93
N THR A 16 -3.40 -3.00 -21.24
CA THR A 16 -1.99 -2.71 -21.51
C THR A 16 -1.84 -2.00 -22.85
N ALA A 17 -0.93 -1.02 -22.94
CA ALA A 17 -0.65 -0.35 -24.21
C ALA A 17 -0.20 -1.34 -25.31
N ARG A 18 -0.77 -1.19 -26.52
CA ARG A 18 -0.31 -1.91 -27.71
C ARG A 18 0.66 -1.01 -28.48
N LEU A 19 1.89 -1.49 -28.65
CA LEU A 19 2.97 -0.73 -29.26
C LEU A 19 3.34 -1.32 -30.63
N ASP A 20 3.47 -0.42 -31.61
CA ASP A 20 4.13 -0.71 -32.88
C ASP A 20 5.55 -0.15 -32.80
N TRP A 21 6.54 -0.99 -33.08
CA TRP A 21 7.95 -0.59 -33.09
C TRP A 21 8.34 -0.26 -34.52
N GLN A 22 8.30 1.03 -34.86
CA GLN A 22 8.65 1.49 -36.20
C GLN A 22 10.14 1.79 -36.29
N ARG A 23 10.77 1.33 -37.37
CA ARG A 23 12.13 1.74 -37.74
C ARG A 23 12.08 3.06 -38.48
N ASP A 24 12.86 4.02 -38.03
CA ASP A 24 13.13 5.21 -38.82
C ASP A 24 14.18 4.95 -39.93
N ASP A 25 14.44 5.98 -40.74
CA ASP A 25 15.37 5.93 -41.86
C ASP A 25 16.84 5.68 -41.43
N THR A 26 17.14 5.78 -40.13
CA THR A 26 18.46 5.46 -39.55
C THR A 26 18.56 3.99 -39.11
N GLY A 27 17.46 3.24 -39.22
CA GLY A 27 17.36 1.83 -38.82
C GLY A 27 17.00 1.63 -37.34
N GLU A 28 16.70 2.71 -36.61
CA GLU A 28 16.41 2.70 -35.18
C GLU A 28 14.91 2.59 -34.88
N GLU A 29 14.55 1.88 -33.81
CA GLU A 29 13.15 1.60 -33.43
C GLU A 29 12.65 2.51 -32.31
N ALA A 30 11.51 3.18 -32.51
CA ALA A 30 10.82 3.96 -31.47
C ALA A 30 9.41 3.41 -31.21
N PRO A 31 8.93 3.39 -29.94
CA PRO A 31 7.60 2.89 -29.63
C PRO A 31 6.54 3.91 -30.06
N ARG A 32 5.61 3.43 -30.88
CA ARG A 32 4.41 4.15 -31.32
C ARG A 32 3.18 3.54 -30.68
N SER A 33 2.32 4.36 -30.11
CA SER A 33 1.04 3.88 -29.61
C SER A 33 0.09 3.60 -30.77
N ALA A 34 -0.32 2.34 -30.93
CA ALA A 34 -1.30 1.97 -31.95
C ALA A 34 -2.67 2.64 -31.69
N ALA A 35 -3.03 2.84 -30.42
CA ALA A 35 -4.32 3.42 -30.03
C ALA A 35 -4.41 4.93 -30.31
N PHE A 36 -3.29 5.65 -30.22
CA PHE A 36 -3.25 7.11 -30.37
C PHE A 36 -2.56 7.59 -31.65
N ASP A 37 -2.01 6.65 -32.43
CA ASP A 37 -1.31 6.91 -33.69
C ASP A 37 -0.17 7.95 -33.53
N ASP A 38 0.54 7.89 -32.41
CA ASP A 38 1.55 8.87 -31.99
C ASP A 38 2.75 8.20 -31.32
N VAL A 39 3.92 8.85 -31.39
CA VAL A 39 5.16 8.34 -30.78
C VAL A 39 5.21 8.71 -29.30
N TYR A 40 5.75 7.83 -28.46
CA TYR A 40 5.97 8.15 -27.04
C TYR A 40 7.13 9.14 -26.85
N PHE A 41 8.17 9.04 -27.67
CA PHE A 41 9.31 9.96 -27.69
C PHE A 41 10.10 9.80 -29.02
N SER A 42 10.86 10.83 -29.38
CA SER A 42 11.93 10.71 -30.39
C SER A 42 13.16 10.07 -29.75
N ARG A 43 13.81 9.09 -30.39
CA ARG A 43 14.94 8.36 -29.77
C ARG A 43 16.22 9.20 -29.67
N HIS A 44 16.50 10.05 -30.66
CA HIS A 44 17.67 10.95 -30.64
C HIS A 44 17.48 12.17 -29.72
N ASP A 45 16.25 12.60 -29.50
CA ASP A 45 15.94 13.89 -28.85
C ASP A 45 15.11 13.76 -27.57
N GLY A 46 14.53 12.60 -27.25
CA GLY A 46 13.50 12.47 -26.22
C GLY A 46 13.97 12.90 -24.83
N ARG A 47 15.19 12.51 -24.45
CA ARG A 47 15.79 12.97 -23.19
C ARG A 47 16.05 14.47 -23.19
N ALA A 48 16.63 15.01 -24.25
CA ALA A 48 16.92 16.44 -24.35
C ALA A 48 15.63 17.28 -24.38
N GLU A 49 14.56 16.77 -25.01
CA GLU A 49 13.23 17.35 -24.98
C GLU A 49 12.68 17.33 -23.55
N THR A 50 12.76 16.20 -22.83
CA THR A 50 12.39 16.12 -21.41
C THR A 50 13.16 17.12 -20.55
N GLU A 51 14.49 17.22 -20.72
CA GLU A 51 15.35 18.14 -19.99
C GLU A 51 14.97 19.60 -20.26
N HIS A 52 14.70 19.96 -21.51
CA HIS A 52 14.30 21.32 -21.89
C HIS A 52 12.89 21.66 -21.41
N VAL A 53 11.90 20.81 -21.76
CA VAL A 53 10.48 21.07 -21.53
C VAL A 53 10.16 20.98 -20.04
N PHE A 54 10.43 19.84 -19.43
CA PHE A 54 9.91 19.52 -18.10
C PHE A 54 10.85 19.96 -16.99
N LEU A 55 12.15 19.66 -17.08
CA LEU A 55 13.12 20.07 -16.06
C LEU A 55 13.39 21.57 -16.15
N GLY A 56 13.76 22.06 -17.32
CA GLY A 56 14.02 23.47 -17.59
C GLY A 56 12.79 24.35 -17.39
N GLY A 57 11.64 23.95 -17.94
CA GLY A 57 10.38 24.68 -17.78
C GLY A 57 9.91 24.84 -16.32
N ASN A 58 10.23 23.87 -15.46
CA ASN A 58 9.95 23.93 -14.02
C ASN A 58 11.13 24.43 -13.16
N ARG A 59 12.29 24.73 -13.76
CA ARG A 59 13.54 25.15 -13.09
C ARG A 59 14.02 24.14 -12.04
N LEU A 60 13.91 22.85 -12.36
CA LEU A 60 14.20 21.79 -11.39
C LEU A 60 15.64 21.78 -10.88
N PRO A 61 16.70 21.97 -11.70
CA PRO A 61 18.07 22.01 -11.19
C PRO A 61 18.27 23.01 -10.05
N GLN A 62 17.80 24.26 -10.22
CA GLN A 62 17.92 25.29 -9.19
C GLN A 62 17.05 24.96 -7.97
N ARG A 63 15.79 24.57 -8.19
CA ARG A 63 14.86 24.28 -7.09
C ARG A 63 15.27 23.06 -6.27
N PHE A 64 15.92 22.08 -6.88
CA PHE A 64 16.50 20.93 -6.17
C PHE A 64 17.71 21.34 -5.35
N ALA A 65 18.63 22.13 -5.91
CA ALA A 65 19.80 22.64 -5.18
C ALA A 65 19.39 23.47 -3.94
N ASP A 66 18.35 24.29 -4.08
CA ASP A 66 17.85 25.16 -3.02
C ASP A 66 16.88 24.45 -2.05
N TRP A 67 16.61 23.16 -2.25
CA TRP A 67 15.59 22.45 -1.46
C TRP A 67 16.06 22.14 -0.04
N GLN A 68 15.44 22.80 0.94
CA GLN A 68 15.75 22.61 2.37
C GLN A 68 14.57 22.06 3.19
N ALA A 69 13.42 21.81 2.56
CA ALA A 69 12.26 21.29 3.28
C ALA A 69 12.48 19.83 3.71
N ARG A 70 11.99 19.46 4.89
CA ARG A 70 12.04 18.07 5.39
C ARG A 70 11.14 17.11 4.62
N ARG A 71 10.03 17.62 4.08
CA ARG A 71 9.16 16.88 3.16
C ARG A 71 9.88 16.68 1.82
N PRO A 72 9.53 15.64 1.04
CA PRO A 72 10.06 15.51 -0.30
C PRO A 72 9.63 16.67 -1.20
N PHE A 73 10.44 16.94 -2.21
CA PHE A 73 9.98 17.67 -3.39
C PHE A 73 9.07 16.75 -4.19
N VAL A 74 7.87 17.20 -4.54
CA VAL A 74 6.86 16.37 -5.20
C VAL A 74 6.69 16.78 -6.67
N ILE A 75 6.92 15.85 -7.59
CA ILE A 75 6.61 16.04 -9.02
C ILE A 75 5.34 15.26 -9.36
N GLY A 76 4.38 15.92 -9.98
CA GLY A 76 3.17 15.31 -10.52
C GLY A 76 3.25 15.24 -12.05
N GLU A 77 2.78 14.15 -12.65
CA GLU A 77 2.74 13.96 -14.10
C GLU A 77 1.42 13.35 -14.56
N THR A 78 1.04 13.76 -15.78
CA THR A 78 -0.08 13.18 -16.50
C THR A 78 0.43 12.36 -17.68
N GLY A 79 0.29 11.04 -17.63
CA GLY A 79 0.78 10.12 -18.66
C GLY A 79 2.21 9.68 -18.39
N PHE A 80 2.37 8.56 -17.69
CA PHE A 80 3.69 7.99 -17.39
C PHE A 80 4.43 7.53 -18.65
N GLY A 81 3.69 6.92 -19.58
CA GLY A 81 4.24 6.30 -20.77
C GLY A 81 5.38 5.35 -20.42
N THR A 82 6.55 5.62 -20.98
CA THR A 82 7.75 4.79 -20.76
C THR A 82 8.50 5.13 -19.47
N GLY A 83 8.06 6.13 -18.72
CA GLY A 83 8.70 6.60 -17.51
C GLY A 83 9.92 7.49 -17.73
N LEU A 84 10.26 7.85 -18.97
CA LEU A 84 11.45 8.63 -19.31
C LEU A 84 11.56 9.92 -18.49
N ASN A 85 10.49 10.72 -18.44
CA ASN A 85 10.46 11.97 -17.69
C ASN A 85 10.80 11.78 -16.21
N MET A 86 10.27 10.71 -15.61
CA MET A 86 10.49 10.38 -14.21
C MET A 86 11.92 9.93 -13.94
N LEU A 87 12.52 9.14 -14.83
CA LEU A 87 13.91 8.70 -14.69
C LEU A 87 14.89 9.87 -14.91
N VAL A 88 14.59 10.78 -15.83
CA VAL A 88 15.40 11.99 -16.07
C VAL A 88 15.26 12.98 -14.92
N ALA A 89 14.07 13.16 -14.36
CA ALA A 89 13.85 13.97 -13.16
C ALA A 89 14.61 13.40 -11.95
N TRP A 90 14.63 12.08 -11.77
CA TRP A 90 15.45 11.42 -10.77
C TRP A 90 16.95 11.66 -11.04
N ALA A 91 17.43 11.50 -12.26
CA ALA A 91 18.83 11.80 -12.58
C ALA A 91 19.23 13.26 -12.26
N CYS A 92 18.35 14.22 -12.57
CA CYS A 92 18.53 15.62 -12.22
C CYS A 92 18.53 15.85 -10.70
N PHE A 93 17.65 15.17 -9.97
CA PHE A 93 17.61 15.23 -8.52
C PHE A 93 18.91 14.75 -7.89
N ASP A 94 19.46 13.62 -8.34
CA ASP A 94 20.73 13.12 -7.82
C ASP A 94 21.90 14.07 -8.11
N ALA A 95 21.87 14.75 -9.26
CA ALA A 95 22.91 15.70 -9.64
C ALA A 95 22.89 17.01 -8.84
N HIS A 96 21.73 17.44 -8.35
CA HIS A 96 21.56 18.80 -7.79
C HIS A 96 21.07 18.85 -6.34
N ALA A 97 20.32 17.86 -5.87
CA ALA A 97 19.66 17.93 -4.56
C ALA A 97 20.60 17.62 -3.39
N PRO A 98 20.50 18.34 -2.26
CA PRO A 98 21.24 18.03 -1.03
C PRO A 98 21.01 16.59 -0.55
N ALA A 99 21.99 15.97 0.10
CA ALA A 99 21.96 14.55 0.49
C ALA A 99 20.75 14.15 1.34
N GLN A 100 20.24 15.06 2.16
CA GLN A 100 19.07 14.88 3.02
C GLN A 100 17.73 15.08 2.30
N ALA A 101 17.73 15.70 1.12
CA ALA A 101 16.52 15.90 0.34
C ALA A 101 15.95 14.56 -0.13
N ARG A 102 14.64 14.52 -0.32
CA ARG A 102 13.92 13.38 -0.91
C ARG A 102 13.09 13.84 -2.11
N LEU A 103 12.85 12.92 -3.04
CA LEU A 103 12.01 13.12 -4.22
C LEU A 103 10.81 12.17 -4.15
N HIS A 104 9.63 12.72 -4.42
CA HIS A 104 8.40 11.95 -4.58
C HIS A 104 7.81 12.21 -5.94
N LEU A 105 7.73 11.17 -6.74
CA LEU A 105 7.17 11.18 -8.08
C LEU A 105 5.74 10.65 -8.02
N VAL A 106 4.79 11.34 -8.65
CA VAL A 106 3.40 10.94 -8.76
C VAL A 106 3.03 10.99 -10.24
N SER A 107 2.67 9.87 -10.84
CA SER A 107 2.31 9.84 -12.26
C SER A 107 1.03 9.05 -12.49
N THR A 108 0.18 9.53 -13.41
CA THR A 108 -1.02 8.79 -13.83
C THR A 108 -0.79 8.06 -15.14
N GLU A 109 -1.29 6.83 -15.26
CA GLU A 109 -1.22 6.06 -16.51
C GLU A 109 -2.50 5.25 -16.73
N LYS A 110 -3.10 5.38 -17.91
CA LYS A 110 -4.35 4.72 -18.28
C LYS A 110 -4.08 3.40 -19.01
N PHE A 111 -3.00 3.34 -19.79
CA PHE A 111 -2.58 2.20 -20.59
C PHE A 111 -1.14 1.83 -20.23
N PRO A 112 -0.91 1.21 -19.05
CA PRO A 112 0.45 0.86 -18.64
C PRO A 112 1.09 -0.07 -19.68
N LEU A 113 2.38 0.09 -19.94
CA LEU A 113 3.13 -0.83 -20.80
C LEU A 113 3.24 -2.21 -20.14
N SER A 114 3.40 -3.25 -20.97
CA SER A 114 3.86 -4.54 -20.48
C SER A 114 5.28 -4.38 -19.92
N ARG A 115 5.68 -5.25 -18.99
CA ARG A 115 7.05 -5.20 -18.43
C ARG A 115 8.11 -5.35 -19.53
N GLU A 116 7.85 -6.18 -20.54
CA GLU A 116 8.74 -6.41 -21.67
C GLU A 116 8.86 -5.17 -22.55
N ASP A 117 7.74 -4.56 -22.91
CA ASP A 117 7.74 -3.32 -23.72
C ASP A 117 8.40 -2.16 -22.99
N LEU A 118 8.15 -2.03 -21.68
CA LEU A 118 8.81 -1.03 -20.85
C LEU A 118 10.32 -1.22 -20.84
N ALA A 119 10.80 -2.46 -20.65
CA ALA A 119 12.22 -2.77 -20.68
C ALA A 119 12.85 -2.45 -22.04
N ARG A 120 12.18 -2.84 -23.13
CA ARG A 120 12.63 -2.53 -24.49
C ARG A 120 12.69 -1.03 -24.76
N ALA A 121 11.71 -0.26 -24.30
CA ALA A 121 11.70 1.19 -24.46
C ALA A 121 12.88 1.83 -23.72
N LEU A 122 13.06 1.47 -22.45
CA LEU A 122 14.07 2.05 -21.55
C LEU A 122 15.50 1.67 -21.93
N ALA A 123 15.71 0.57 -22.65
CA ALA A 123 17.03 0.18 -23.16
C ALA A 123 17.65 1.22 -24.12
N SER A 124 16.85 2.18 -24.61
CA SER A 124 17.32 3.28 -25.46
C SER A 124 18.20 4.31 -24.72
N TRP A 125 18.24 4.30 -23.38
CA TRP A 125 19.03 5.24 -22.57
C TRP A 125 19.93 4.50 -21.58
N PRO A 126 21.11 4.02 -22.03
CA PRO A 126 22.02 3.24 -21.19
C PRO A 126 22.49 3.97 -19.94
N ASP A 127 22.57 5.30 -19.97
CA ASP A 127 22.97 6.10 -18.81
C ASP A 127 21.89 6.15 -17.70
N LEU A 128 20.64 5.79 -18.03
CA LEU A 128 19.53 5.63 -17.09
C LEU A 128 19.34 4.17 -16.65
N ALA A 129 20.20 3.23 -17.08
CA ALA A 129 20.01 1.79 -16.88
C ALA A 129 19.73 1.41 -15.42
N HIS A 130 20.53 1.89 -14.47
CA HIS A 130 20.31 1.62 -13.03
C HIS A 130 18.90 2.04 -12.56
N ARG A 131 18.42 3.20 -13.03
CA ARG A 131 17.08 3.71 -12.66
C ARG A 131 15.97 2.91 -13.34
N ALA A 132 16.19 2.51 -14.59
CA ALA A 132 15.30 1.63 -15.32
C ALA A 132 15.19 0.24 -14.66
N GLU A 133 16.31 -0.33 -14.23
CA GLU A 133 16.35 -1.61 -13.49
C GLU A 133 15.55 -1.54 -12.18
N ALA A 134 15.74 -0.46 -11.40
CA ALA A 134 14.98 -0.24 -10.16
C ALA A 134 13.47 -0.15 -10.41
N LEU A 135 13.05 0.53 -11.48
CA LEU A 135 11.64 0.61 -11.89
C LEU A 135 11.12 -0.77 -12.34
N LEU A 136 11.84 -1.46 -13.22
CA LEU A 136 11.44 -2.77 -13.77
C LEU A 136 11.35 -3.86 -12.71
N ALA A 137 12.21 -3.80 -11.68
CA ALA A 137 12.18 -4.73 -10.55
C ALA A 137 10.87 -4.64 -9.74
N GLN A 138 10.22 -3.48 -9.76
CA GLN A 138 8.99 -3.21 -9.01
C GLN A 138 7.77 -2.91 -9.89
N TRP A 139 7.86 -3.10 -11.21
CA TRP A 139 6.77 -2.79 -12.13
C TRP A 139 5.48 -3.51 -11.73
N PRO A 140 4.38 -2.78 -11.45
CA PRO A 140 3.17 -3.38 -10.89
C PRO A 140 2.33 -4.11 -11.95
N GLU A 141 1.50 -5.05 -11.49
CA GLU A 141 0.42 -5.62 -12.31
C GLU A 141 -0.54 -4.50 -12.74
N PRO A 142 -1.14 -4.58 -13.95
CA PRO A 142 -2.02 -3.54 -14.49
C PRO A 142 -3.39 -3.56 -13.80
N VAL A 143 -3.43 -3.19 -12.52
CA VAL A 143 -4.63 -3.11 -11.69
C VAL A 143 -4.88 -1.65 -11.35
N ALA A 144 -6.13 -1.17 -11.54
CA ALA A 144 -6.47 0.20 -11.22
C ALA A 144 -6.23 0.54 -9.74
N GLY A 145 -5.71 1.75 -9.47
CA GLY A 145 -5.39 2.21 -8.12
C GLY A 145 -4.01 2.86 -8.02
N VAL A 146 -3.50 2.98 -6.79
CA VAL A 146 -2.19 3.57 -6.50
C VAL A 146 -1.18 2.45 -6.21
N HIS A 147 -0.05 2.48 -6.89
CA HIS A 147 1.07 1.57 -6.68
C HIS A 147 2.28 2.38 -6.22
N ARG A 148 2.62 2.26 -4.93
CA ARG A 148 3.87 2.83 -4.40
C ARG A 148 5.06 1.91 -4.68
N LEU A 149 6.13 2.48 -5.22
CA LEU A 149 7.42 1.89 -5.52
C LEU A 149 8.53 2.67 -4.80
N TRP A 150 9.53 1.97 -4.27
CA TRP A 150 10.72 2.57 -3.66
C TRP A 150 11.90 2.41 -4.61
N LEU A 151 12.14 3.42 -5.43
CA LEU A 151 13.15 3.34 -6.48
C LEU A 151 14.57 3.50 -5.93
N ASP A 152 14.71 4.25 -4.85
CA ASP A 152 15.97 4.57 -4.18
C ASP A 152 15.69 4.90 -2.70
N PRO A 153 16.68 4.85 -1.78
CA PRO A 153 16.51 5.38 -0.42
C PRO A 153 15.92 6.79 -0.34
N ARG A 154 16.15 7.65 -1.34
CA ARG A 154 15.66 9.04 -1.41
C ARG A 154 14.54 9.26 -2.43
N VAL A 155 14.15 8.26 -3.22
CA VAL A 155 13.18 8.42 -4.33
C VAL A 155 12.03 7.44 -4.23
N THR A 156 10.82 7.98 -4.14
CA THR A 156 9.55 7.23 -4.14
C THR A 156 8.77 7.57 -5.39
N LEU A 157 8.12 6.56 -5.99
CA LEU A 157 7.19 6.73 -7.11
C LEU A 157 5.82 6.16 -6.74
N ASP A 158 4.77 6.97 -6.85
CA ASP A 158 3.38 6.53 -6.83
C ASP A 158 2.83 6.53 -8.27
N LEU A 159 2.58 5.33 -8.80
CA LEU A 159 1.92 5.12 -10.08
C LEU A 159 0.42 4.98 -9.88
N HIS A 160 -0.32 5.95 -10.40
CA HIS A 160 -1.77 5.98 -10.38
C HIS A 160 -2.32 5.38 -11.67
N PHE A 161 -2.68 4.11 -11.61
CA PHE A 161 -3.26 3.36 -12.72
C PHE A 161 -4.75 3.67 -12.87
N GLY A 162 -5.10 4.36 -13.96
CA GLY A 162 -6.44 4.82 -14.32
C GLY A 162 -6.44 6.13 -15.10
N ASP A 163 -7.63 6.70 -15.32
CA ASP A 163 -7.78 7.98 -16.05
C ASP A 163 -7.18 9.17 -15.27
N ALA A 164 -6.39 10.03 -15.94
CA ALA A 164 -5.62 11.07 -15.28
C ALA A 164 -6.49 12.02 -14.43
N ALA A 165 -7.64 12.49 -14.96
CA ALA A 165 -8.49 13.42 -14.24
C ALA A 165 -9.11 12.75 -13.00
N GLU A 166 -9.61 11.52 -13.16
CA GLU A 166 -10.17 10.72 -12.07
C GLU A 166 -9.12 10.44 -10.98
N ARG A 167 -7.93 9.98 -11.38
CA ARG A 167 -6.86 9.61 -10.45
C ARG A 167 -6.34 10.80 -9.66
N LEU A 168 -6.14 11.96 -10.30
CA LEU A 168 -5.71 13.18 -9.61
C LEU A 168 -6.82 13.78 -8.74
N ALA A 169 -8.09 13.63 -9.13
CA ALA A 169 -9.22 14.00 -8.28
C ALA A 169 -9.28 13.16 -6.99
N LEU A 170 -8.75 11.93 -7.00
CA LEU A 170 -8.67 11.04 -5.84
C LEU A 170 -7.35 11.12 -5.08
N LEU A 171 -6.32 11.79 -5.63
CA LEU A 171 -5.03 12.00 -4.97
C LEU A 171 -5.20 12.75 -3.64
N ASP A 172 -4.70 12.19 -2.55
CA ASP A 172 -4.56 12.86 -1.26
C ASP A 172 -3.07 13.21 -1.09
N GLY A 173 -2.73 14.44 -1.42
CA GLY A 173 -1.35 14.90 -1.51
C GLY A 173 -1.26 16.29 -2.14
N ARG A 174 -0.05 16.83 -2.22
CA ARG A 174 0.24 18.11 -2.87
C ARG A 174 1.52 18.05 -3.67
N VAL A 175 1.55 18.76 -4.81
CA VAL A 175 2.60 18.73 -5.83
C VAL A 175 3.35 20.06 -5.89
N ASP A 176 4.66 20.04 -6.12
CA ASP A 176 5.53 21.22 -6.28
C ASP A 176 5.82 21.58 -7.74
N ALA A 177 5.80 20.59 -8.65
CA ALA A 177 5.99 20.80 -10.08
C ALA A 177 5.15 19.82 -10.89
N TRP A 178 4.47 20.30 -11.93
CA TRP A 178 3.71 19.48 -12.86
C TRP A 178 4.43 19.28 -14.19
N PHE A 179 4.54 18.02 -14.61
CA PHE A 179 4.80 17.61 -15.97
C PHE A 179 3.45 17.32 -16.63
N LEU A 180 2.91 18.32 -17.31
CA LEU A 180 1.65 18.17 -18.04
C LEU A 180 1.98 17.57 -19.40
N ASP A 181 2.16 16.26 -19.39
CA ASP A 181 2.48 15.44 -20.55
C ASP A 181 1.25 14.68 -21.07
N GLY A 182 1.43 13.91 -22.14
CA GLY A 182 0.41 13.11 -22.80
C GLY A 182 0.38 13.34 -24.31
N PHE A 183 -0.31 12.47 -25.05
CA PHE A 183 -0.42 12.64 -26.50
C PHE A 183 -1.01 13.99 -26.89
N ALA A 184 -0.60 14.49 -28.06
CA ALA A 184 -0.97 15.83 -28.54
C ALA A 184 -2.49 16.07 -28.40
N PRO A 185 -2.96 17.27 -27.98
CA PRO A 185 -4.38 17.50 -27.72
C PRO A 185 -5.33 17.18 -28.88
N ALA A 186 -4.84 17.26 -30.12
CA ALA A 186 -5.62 16.87 -31.30
C ALA A 186 -5.84 15.35 -31.41
N LYS A 187 -4.92 14.54 -30.88
CA LYS A 187 -4.94 13.06 -30.92
C LYS A 187 -5.55 12.43 -29.66
N ASN A 188 -5.48 13.11 -28.51
CA ASN A 188 -6.08 12.64 -27.26
C ASN A 188 -6.90 13.73 -26.55
N PRO A 189 -7.95 14.30 -27.18
CA PRO A 189 -8.73 15.38 -26.58
C PRO A 189 -9.39 14.98 -25.25
N GLN A 190 -9.66 13.69 -25.04
CA GLN A 190 -10.31 13.18 -23.82
C GLN A 190 -9.49 13.39 -22.55
N MET A 191 -8.16 13.51 -22.66
CA MET A 191 -7.30 13.82 -21.52
C MET A 191 -7.31 15.32 -21.18
N TRP A 192 -7.33 16.19 -22.18
CA TRP A 192 -7.18 17.65 -22.03
C TRP A 192 -8.49 18.34 -21.68
N GLN A 193 -9.15 17.87 -20.62
CA GLN A 193 -10.45 18.34 -20.17
C GLN A 193 -10.35 19.30 -18.97
N PRO A 194 -11.33 20.20 -18.76
CA PRO A 194 -11.35 21.13 -17.62
C PRO A 194 -11.12 20.46 -16.25
N GLU A 195 -11.65 19.26 -16.06
CA GLU A 195 -11.56 18.47 -14.84
C GLU A 195 -10.11 18.12 -14.49
N LEU A 196 -9.27 17.84 -15.49
CA LEU A 196 -7.85 17.57 -15.28
C LEU A 196 -7.13 18.81 -14.72
N PHE A 197 -7.33 19.97 -15.35
CA PHE A 197 -6.68 21.21 -14.93
C PHE A 197 -7.15 21.63 -13.52
N ALA A 198 -8.45 21.47 -13.23
CA ALA A 198 -9.00 21.73 -11.91
C ALA A 198 -8.41 20.79 -10.85
N ALA A 199 -8.27 19.50 -11.16
CA ALA A 199 -7.62 18.53 -10.27
C ALA A 199 -6.15 18.90 -10.02
N MET A 200 -5.38 19.24 -11.06
CA MET A 200 -3.99 19.70 -10.92
C MET A 200 -3.89 20.94 -10.02
N ALA A 201 -4.74 21.94 -10.22
CA ALA A 201 -4.76 23.16 -9.40
C ALA A 201 -5.06 22.83 -7.93
N ALA A 202 -6.10 22.02 -7.67
CA ALA A 202 -6.50 21.63 -6.31
C ALA A 202 -5.48 20.70 -5.60
N ARG A 203 -4.55 20.10 -6.35
CA ARG A 203 -3.42 19.30 -5.85
C ARG A 203 -2.10 20.07 -5.82
N SER A 204 -2.10 21.35 -6.19
CA SER A 204 -0.90 22.19 -6.15
C SER A 204 -0.70 22.81 -4.78
N ARG A 205 0.57 23.07 -4.42
CA ARG A 205 0.93 23.98 -3.34
C ARG A 205 0.97 25.43 -3.88
N PRO A 206 0.90 26.44 -3.01
CA PRO A 206 1.25 27.80 -3.40
C PRO A 206 2.66 27.85 -4.03
N GLY A 207 2.77 28.42 -5.22
CA GLY A 207 4.03 28.51 -5.97
C GLY A 207 4.38 27.27 -6.81
N THR A 208 3.48 26.28 -6.90
CA THR A 208 3.68 25.13 -7.78
C THR A 208 3.83 25.57 -9.23
N THR A 209 4.83 25.03 -9.91
CA THR A 209 5.06 25.29 -11.34
C THR A 209 4.42 24.21 -12.21
N PHE A 210 4.22 24.51 -13.49
CA PHE A 210 3.95 23.50 -14.50
C PHE A 210 4.76 23.77 -15.77
N ALA A 211 4.99 22.73 -16.56
CA ALA A 211 5.44 22.84 -17.94
C ALA A 211 4.74 21.80 -18.83
N THR A 212 4.53 22.16 -20.10
CA THR A 212 3.98 21.25 -21.12
C THR A 212 4.53 21.60 -22.51
N PHE A 213 4.72 20.58 -23.35
CA PHE A 213 5.23 20.75 -24.71
C PHE A 213 4.25 21.48 -25.65
N THR A 214 2.95 21.54 -25.32
CA THR A 214 1.91 22.07 -26.20
C THR A 214 1.55 23.52 -25.94
N CYS A 215 1.24 24.27 -27.01
CA CYS A 215 0.73 25.65 -26.97
C CYS A 215 -0.74 25.78 -27.36
N ALA A 216 -1.49 24.66 -27.36
CA ALA A 216 -2.87 24.60 -27.83
C ALA A 216 -3.82 25.55 -27.06
N GLY A 217 -4.78 26.12 -27.79
CA GLY A 217 -5.74 27.09 -27.22
C GLY A 217 -6.57 26.55 -26.06
N VAL A 218 -6.98 25.28 -26.15
CA VAL A 218 -7.76 24.60 -25.10
C VAL A 218 -6.96 24.49 -23.79
N VAL A 219 -5.68 24.15 -23.88
CA VAL A 219 -4.78 23.99 -22.72
C VAL A 219 -4.55 25.33 -22.03
N LYS A 220 -4.26 26.39 -22.79
CA LYS A 220 -4.09 27.76 -22.26
C LYS A 220 -5.32 28.24 -21.48
N ARG A 221 -6.51 28.05 -22.06
CA ARG A 221 -7.77 28.45 -21.42
C ARG A 221 -8.08 27.61 -20.20
N GLY A 222 -7.87 26.29 -20.26
CA GLY A 222 -8.09 25.37 -19.15
C GLY A 222 -7.19 25.68 -17.95
N LEU A 223 -5.89 25.86 -18.19
CA LEU A 223 -4.93 26.26 -17.15
C LEU A 223 -5.29 27.60 -16.50
N ALA A 224 -5.61 28.61 -17.30
CA ALA A 224 -6.04 29.92 -16.79
C ALA A 224 -7.33 29.81 -15.95
N ALA A 225 -8.32 29.06 -16.43
CA ALA A 225 -9.59 28.86 -15.72
C ALA A 225 -9.40 28.11 -14.39
N ALA A 226 -8.41 27.22 -14.31
CA ALA A 226 -8.05 26.53 -13.08
C ALA A 226 -7.19 27.38 -12.11
N GLY A 227 -6.76 28.57 -12.52
CA GLY A 227 -5.99 29.51 -11.69
C GLY A 227 -4.49 29.55 -11.94
N PHE A 228 -3.96 28.84 -12.94
CA PHE A 228 -2.56 28.93 -13.31
C PHE A 228 -2.27 30.18 -14.14
N ALA A 229 -1.21 30.90 -13.78
CA ALA A 229 -0.59 31.91 -14.62
C ALA A 229 0.34 31.21 -15.62
N TRP A 230 0.03 31.27 -16.91
CA TRP A 230 0.83 30.66 -17.97
C TRP A 230 1.55 31.71 -18.81
N ARG A 231 2.70 31.32 -19.36
CA ARG A 231 3.48 32.08 -20.34
C ARG A 231 3.96 31.16 -21.45
N LYS A 232 4.14 31.73 -22.64
CA LYS A 232 4.84 31.06 -23.74
C LYS A 232 6.34 31.19 -23.51
N VAL A 233 7.05 30.09 -23.70
CA VAL A 233 8.52 30.03 -23.64
C VAL A 233 9.05 29.28 -24.87
N PRO A 234 10.34 29.41 -25.23
CA PRO A 234 10.90 28.70 -26.39
C PRO A 234 10.68 27.19 -26.29
N GLY A 235 10.18 26.57 -27.37
CA GLY A 235 10.03 25.12 -27.46
C GLY A 235 11.34 24.40 -27.79
N PHE A 236 11.31 23.07 -27.73
CA PHE A 236 12.46 22.22 -28.06
C PHE A 236 12.53 21.88 -29.56
N GLY A 237 13.73 21.82 -30.12
CA GLY A 237 13.98 21.42 -31.51
C GLY A 237 13.20 22.28 -32.52
N ARG A 238 12.31 21.64 -33.30
CA ARG A 238 11.50 22.32 -34.33
C ARG A 238 10.28 23.05 -33.77
N LYS A 239 9.87 22.79 -32.52
CA LYS A 239 8.72 23.44 -31.89
C LYS A 239 9.12 24.85 -31.45
N ARG A 240 8.47 25.88 -31.99
CA ARG A 240 8.80 27.29 -31.69
C ARG A 240 8.47 27.69 -30.24
N GLU A 241 7.34 27.23 -29.72
CA GLU A 241 6.81 27.67 -28.43
C GLU A 241 6.27 26.48 -27.64
N MET A 242 6.46 26.52 -26.33
CA MET A 242 5.82 25.64 -25.33
C MET A 242 5.24 26.49 -24.20
N LEU A 243 4.54 25.87 -23.23
CA LEU A 243 3.98 26.58 -22.09
C LEU A 243 4.70 26.21 -20.79
N ALA A 244 4.91 27.24 -19.97
CA ALA A 244 5.34 27.08 -18.58
C ALA A 244 4.60 28.10 -17.72
N GLY A 245 4.52 27.86 -16.41
CA GLY A 245 3.81 28.76 -15.53
C GLY A 245 3.79 28.28 -14.09
N ASP A 246 2.95 28.91 -13.30
CA ASP A 246 2.81 28.63 -11.87
C ASP A 246 1.41 28.99 -11.35
N ILE A 247 1.10 28.54 -10.14
CA ILE A 247 -0.11 28.90 -9.41
C ILE A 247 0.28 29.47 -8.05
N THR A 248 0.00 30.76 -7.85
CA THR A 248 0.30 31.43 -6.58
C THR A 248 -0.71 31.03 -5.50
N SER A 249 -2.00 30.98 -5.87
CA SER A 249 -3.10 30.71 -4.93
C SER A 249 -3.95 29.55 -5.44
N PRO A 250 -3.58 28.28 -5.13
CA PRO A 250 -4.37 27.13 -5.52
C PRO A 250 -5.75 27.14 -4.85
N PRO A 251 -6.80 26.60 -5.51
CA PRO A 251 -8.12 26.48 -4.90
C PRO A 251 -8.10 25.50 -3.72
N GLU A 252 -9.01 25.72 -2.76
CA GLU A 252 -9.21 24.77 -1.66
C GLU A 252 -9.73 23.42 -2.17
N ASP A 253 -9.40 22.34 -1.46
CA ASP A 253 -9.84 20.99 -1.81
C ASP A 253 -11.29 20.73 -1.32
N PRO A 254 -12.29 20.73 -2.22
CA PRO A 254 -13.70 20.66 -1.81
C PRO A 254 -14.10 19.29 -1.26
N ARG A 255 -13.26 18.25 -1.39
CA ARG A 255 -13.59 16.90 -0.90
C ARG A 255 -13.62 16.82 0.62
N ARG A 256 -12.87 17.70 1.30
CA ARG A 256 -12.73 17.70 2.77
C ARG A 256 -13.88 18.38 3.51
N THR A 257 -14.71 19.16 2.81
CA THR A 257 -15.86 19.85 3.42
C THR A 257 -17.03 18.90 3.71
N ARG A 258 -17.19 17.82 2.92
CA ARG A 258 -18.34 16.88 3.05
C ARG A 258 -18.17 15.79 4.11
N ALA A 259 -16.95 15.57 4.60
CA ALA A 259 -16.63 14.60 5.64
C ALA A 259 -15.48 15.16 6.48
N SER A 260 -15.72 16.30 7.13
CA SER A 260 -14.73 17.08 7.86
C SER A 260 -13.99 16.27 8.95
N TRP A 261 -14.62 15.23 9.51
CA TRP A 261 -14.02 14.29 10.47
C TRP A 261 -12.90 13.42 9.89
N PHE A 262 -12.82 13.22 8.56
CA PHE A 262 -11.69 12.56 7.90
C PHE A 262 -10.59 13.55 7.49
N THR A 263 -10.77 14.83 7.78
CA THR A 263 -9.69 15.81 7.60
C THR A 263 -8.60 15.50 8.64
N PRO A 264 -7.38 15.18 8.20
CA PRO A 264 -6.29 14.90 9.14
C PRO A 264 -5.96 16.17 9.93
N PRO A 265 -5.46 16.04 11.17
CA PRO A 265 -4.90 17.19 11.87
C PRO A 265 -3.75 17.79 11.06
N ALA A 266 -3.46 19.08 11.30
CA ALA A 266 -2.34 19.75 10.65
C ALA A 266 -1.04 18.97 10.88
N ALA A 267 -0.27 18.76 9.81
CA ALA A 267 0.99 18.02 9.87
C ALA A 267 1.97 18.74 10.80
N ARG A 268 2.47 18.02 11.80
CA ARG A 268 3.60 18.45 12.63
C ARG A 268 4.78 17.57 12.24
N PRO A 269 5.79 18.07 11.51
CA PRO A 269 6.91 17.23 11.08
C PRO A 269 7.61 16.62 12.30
N PRO A 270 7.61 15.28 12.47
CA PRO A 270 8.26 14.67 13.61
C PRO A 270 9.78 14.81 13.51
N ARG A 271 10.47 14.89 14.64
CA ARG A 271 11.90 14.57 14.75
C ARG A 271 12.04 13.16 15.33
N HIS A 272 11.28 12.88 16.38
CA HIS A 272 11.30 11.64 17.12
C HIS A 272 9.88 11.06 17.28
N VAL A 273 9.74 9.77 16.94
CA VAL A 273 8.47 9.03 17.08
C VAL A 273 8.67 7.80 17.96
N ALA A 274 7.85 7.67 19.00
CA ALA A 274 7.75 6.42 19.75
C ALA A 274 6.70 5.51 19.13
N VAL A 275 7.04 4.24 18.88
CA VAL A 275 6.13 3.22 18.34
C VAL A 275 5.95 2.13 19.39
N ILE A 276 4.71 1.89 19.82
CA ILE A 276 4.37 0.94 20.90
C ILE A 276 3.87 -0.37 20.28
N GLY A 277 4.63 -1.44 20.48
CA GLY A 277 4.39 -2.77 19.92
C GLY A 277 5.27 -3.01 18.69
N ALA A 278 6.15 -4.00 18.76
CA ALA A 278 7.08 -4.38 17.70
C ALA A 278 6.58 -5.54 16.82
N GLY A 279 5.27 -5.84 16.85
CA GLY A 279 4.66 -6.71 15.85
C GLY A 279 4.69 -6.11 14.44
N ILE A 280 4.17 -6.84 13.45
CA ILE A 280 4.27 -6.44 12.03
C ILE A 280 3.76 -5.03 11.73
N ALA A 281 2.76 -4.55 12.47
CA ALA A 281 2.24 -3.19 12.35
C ALA A 281 3.28 -2.15 12.80
N GLY A 282 3.76 -2.23 14.03
CA GLY A 282 4.70 -1.24 14.57
C GLY A 282 6.10 -1.35 13.97
N ALA A 283 6.60 -2.57 13.70
CA ALA A 283 7.89 -2.75 13.05
C ALA A 283 7.90 -2.16 11.63
N SER A 284 6.81 -2.34 10.85
CA SER A 284 6.66 -1.70 9.53
C SER A 284 6.59 -0.17 9.64
N VAL A 285 5.85 0.37 10.62
CA VAL A 285 5.81 1.83 10.88
C VAL A 285 7.19 2.39 11.22
N ALA A 286 7.93 1.72 12.10
CA ALA A 286 9.27 2.12 12.49
C ALA A 286 10.24 2.13 11.29
N ALA A 287 10.20 1.09 10.45
CA ALA A 287 11.00 1.02 9.23
C ALA A 287 10.60 2.11 8.20
N ALA A 288 9.30 2.35 8.01
CA ALA A 288 8.80 3.36 7.07
C ALA A 288 9.17 4.79 7.49
N LEU A 289 9.16 5.09 8.79
CA LEU A 289 9.56 6.39 9.34
C LEU A 289 11.07 6.60 9.32
N SER A 290 11.84 5.59 9.72
CA SER A 290 13.32 5.67 9.71
C SER A 290 13.89 5.86 8.30
N ARG A 291 13.29 5.24 7.27
CA ARG A 291 13.64 5.52 5.86
C ARG A 291 13.46 6.99 5.47
N ARG A 292 12.54 7.69 6.14
CA ARG A 292 12.30 9.14 5.96
C ARG A 292 13.17 10.00 6.87
N GLY A 293 14.23 9.43 7.45
CA GLY A 293 15.17 10.13 8.32
C GLY A 293 14.56 10.54 9.67
N ILE A 294 13.45 9.93 10.07
CA ILE A 294 12.82 10.18 11.38
C ILE A 294 13.46 9.26 12.41
N GLU A 295 13.83 9.81 13.56
CA GLU A 295 14.36 9.02 14.67
C GLU A 295 13.20 8.25 15.32
N VAL A 296 13.34 6.93 15.47
CA VAL A 296 12.26 6.09 16.01
C VAL A 296 12.71 5.33 17.25
N THR A 297 11.91 5.39 18.31
CA THR A 297 12.02 4.45 19.43
C THR A 297 10.91 3.40 19.32
N LEU A 298 11.28 2.15 19.02
CA LEU A 298 10.36 1.03 18.97
C LEU A 298 10.34 0.31 20.31
N ILE A 299 9.17 0.26 20.96
CA ILE A 299 9.02 -0.23 22.33
C ILE A 299 8.18 -1.51 22.33
N ASP A 300 8.70 -2.60 22.88
CA ASP A 300 7.96 -3.86 23.07
C ASP A 300 8.49 -4.59 24.31
N ARG A 301 7.63 -5.32 25.02
CA ARG A 301 8.03 -6.08 26.22
C ARG A 301 9.02 -7.21 25.89
N PHE A 302 8.98 -7.71 24.66
CA PHE A 302 9.83 -8.80 24.20
C PHE A 302 10.97 -8.27 23.35
N ASP A 303 12.21 -8.50 23.78
CA ASP A 303 13.37 -8.24 22.93
C ASP A 303 13.40 -9.23 21.76
N ARG A 304 13.15 -8.71 20.57
CA ARG A 304 13.09 -9.49 19.33
C ARG A 304 14.45 -9.98 18.87
N ALA A 305 15.55 -9.38 19.31
CA ALA A 305 16.90 -9.87 19.01
C ALA A 305 17.20 -11.21 19.73
N THR A 306 16.52 -11.49 20.83
CA THR A 306 16.61 -12.78 21.55
C THR A 306 15.69 -13.86 20.98
N LEU A 307 14.92 -13.55 19.92
CA LEU A 307 14.06 -14.51 19.27
C LEU A 307 14.94 -15.57 18.57
N GLY A 308 14.90 -16.81 19.08
CA GLY A 308 15.47 -17.97 18.40
C GLY A 308 14.69 -18.32 17.12
N GLU A 309 15.09 -19.39 16.43
CA GLU A 309 14.36 -19.86 15.26
C GLU A 309 12.93 -20.27 15.64
N THR A 310 11.93 -19.68 14.98
CA THR A 310 10.52 -19.97 15.28
C THR A 310 9.90 -20.96 14.30
N HIS A 311 10.50 -21.09 13.12
CA HIS A 311 9.96 -21.76 11.93
C HIS A 311 8.53 -21.32 11.55
N LEU A 312 7.99 -20.25 12.13
CA LEU A 312 6.60 -19.86 11.95
C LEU A 312 6.41 -19.32 10.54
N GLN A 313 5.36 -19.80 9.86
CA GLN A 313 5.00 -19.34 8.52
C GLN A 313 3.57 -18.77 8.51
N GLY A 314 3.40 -17.58 7.96
CA GLY A 314 2.11 -16.93 7.74
C GLY A 314 1.80 -16.78 6.26
N ALA A 315 0.55 -17.06 5.86
CA ALA A 315 0.10 -16.86 4.49
C ALA A 315 -0.09 -15.37 4.18
N LEU A 316 0.51 -14.90 3.07
CA LEU A 316 0.28 -13.60 2.47
C LEU A 316 -0.70 -13.76 1.30
N TYR A 317 -1.99 -13.56 1.56
CA TYR A 317 -3.04 -13.51 0.53
C TYR A 317 -4.25 -12.72 1.02
N VAL A 318 -5.24 -12.55 0.16
CA VAL A 318 -6.50 -11.87 0.50
C VAL A 318 -7.69 -12.68 0.01
N LYS A 319 -8.78 -12.70 0.80
CA LYS A 319 -10.07 -13.25 0.38
C LYS A 319 -10.98 -12.08 -0.01
N LEU A 320 -11.03 -11.79 -1.30
CA LEU A 320 -11.83 -10.69 -1.86
C LEU A 320 -13.33 -11.04 -1.85
N ALA A 321 -14.18 -10.05 -1.62
CA ALA A 321 -15.63 -10.24 -1.66
C ALA A 321 -16.14 -10.39 -3.10
N VAL A 322 -17.34 -10.95 -3.27
CA VAL A 322 -18.01 -11.06 -4.58
C VAL A 322 -18.46 -9.68 -5.08
N GLU A 323 -18.95 -8.85 -4.16
CA GLU A 323 -19.34 -7.47 -4.47
C GLU A 323 -18.17 -6.53 -4.17
N THR A 324 -17.94 -5.54 -5.04
CA THR A 324 -16.93 -4.52 -4.80
C THR A 324 -17.21 -3.78 -3.48
N ASN A 325 -16.19 -3.62 -2.66
CA ASN A 325 -16.23 -2.78 -1.47
C ASN A 325 -14.85 -2.20 -1.15
N LEU A 326 -14.82 -1.15 -0.34
CA LEU A 326 -13.60 -0.46 0.10
C LEU A 326 -12.61 -1.40 0.80
N GLN A 327 -13.11 -2.36 1.59
CA GLN A 327 -12.27 -3.35 2.27
C GLN A 327 -11.49 -4.22 1.28
N SER A 328 -12.16 -4.76 0.25
CA SER A 328 -11.53 -5.63 -0.74
C SER A 328 -10.49 -4.86 -1.56
N ARG A 329 -10.77 -3.58 -1.88
CA ARG A 329 -9.83 -2.67 -2.54
C ARG A 329 -8.57 -2.41 -1.69
N VAL A 330 -8.75 -2.09 -0.40
CA VAL A 330 -7.64 -1.91 0.54
C VAL A 330 -6.78 -3.17 0.64
N TYR A 331 -7.40 -4.34 0.80
CA TYR A 331 -6.65 -5.59 0.92
C TYR A 331 -5.94 -5.96 -0.39
N LEU A 332 -6.57 -5.76 -1.55
CA LEU A 332 -5.92 -5.99 -2.84
C LEU A 332 -4.69 -5.08 -3.02
N ALA A 333 -4.83 -3.77 -2.75
CA ALA A 333 -3.72 -2.83 -2.77
C ALA A 333 -2.60 -3.26 -1.79
N GLY A 334 -3.00 -3.71 -0.59
CA GLY A 334 -2.10 -4.22 0.43
C GLY A 334 -1.31 -5.46 -0.01
N LEU A 335 -1.98 -6.44 -0.63
CA LEU A 335 -1.32 -7.64 -1.17
C LEU A 335 -0.29 -7.27 -2.24
N LEU A 336 -0.69 -6.46 -3.22
CA LEU A 336 0.19 -6.06 -4.33
C LEU A 336 1.40 -5.26 -3.82
N HIS A 337 1.19 -4.35 -2.87
CA HIS A 337 2.27 -3.61 -2.23
C HIS A 337 3.20 -4.53 -1.42
N SER A 338 2.64 -5.38 -0.55
CA SER A 338 3.42 -6.23 0.35
C SER A 338 4.29 -7.24 -0.40
N ARG A 339 3.81 -7.78 -1.52
CA ARG A 339 4.62 -8.64 -2.40
C ARG A 339 5.86 -7.92 -2.93
N ARG A 340 5.67 -6.73 -3.54
CA ARG A 340 6.79 -5.93 -4.07
C ARG A 340 7.75 -5.50 -2.96
N TRP A 341 7.19 -5.11 -1.83
CA TRP A 341 7.93 -4.72 -0.64
C TRP A 341 8.83 -5.85 -0.12
N LEU A 342 8.33 -7.08 -0.03
CA LEU A 342 9.13 -8.23 0.38
C LEU A 342 10.24 -8.56 -0.62
N ALA A 343 9.94 -8.49 -1.93
CA ALA A 343 10.94 -8.70 -2.97
C ALA A 343 12.08 -7.67 -2.93
N TRP A 344 11.76 -6.43 -2.57
CA TRP A 344 12.76 -5.38 -2.37
C TRP A 344 13.54 -5.55 -1.06
N LEU A 345 12.85 -5.87 0.04
CA LEU A 345 13.44 -5.96 1.38
C LEU A 345 14.37 -7.16 1.55
N ASP A 346 14.02 -8.27 0.89
CA ASP A 346 14.67 -9.57 1.01
C ASP A 346 14.66 -10.28 -0.36
N PRO A 347 15.50 -9.81 -1.31
CA PRO A 347 15.59 -10.37 -2.66
C PRO A 347 16.10 -11.82 -2.68
N ASP A 348 16.88 -12.21 -1.67
CA ASP A 348 17.33 -13.58 -1.44
C ASP A 348 16.19 -14.51 -0.99
N GLN A 349 15.02 -13.94 -0.69
CA GLN A 349 13.83 -14.66 -0.23
C GLN A 349 14.17 -15.56 0.96
N ARG A 350 14.79 -15.06 2.02
CA ARG A 350 15.05 -15.84 3.26
C ARG A 350 13.85 -15.80 4.21
N LEU A 351 13.20 -14.64 4.30
CA LEU A 351 12.07 -14.31 5.15
C LEU A 351 10.72 -14.62 4.49
N TRP A 352 10.68 -14.91 3.19
CA TRP A 352 9.45 -15.18 2.46
C TRP A 352 9.70 -16.13 1.29
N ARG A 353 8.64 -16.68 0.68
CA ARG A 353 8.69 -17.36 -0.62
C ARG A 353 7.44 -17.07 -1.45
N PRO A 354 7.57 -16.69 -2.73
CA PRO A 354 6.47 -16.44 -3.65
C PRO A 354 5.89 -17.75 -4.21
N THR A 355 5.47 -18.66 -3.33
CA THR A 355 4.94 -19.98 -3.73
C THR A 355 3.55 -19.90 -4.35
N GLY A 356 2.87 -18.76 -4.26
CA GLY A 356 1.43 -18.66 -4.54
C GLY A 356 0.57 -19.29 -3.42
N VAL A 357 -0.73 -19.00 -3.48
CA VAL A 357 -1.73 -19.50 -2.53
C VAL A 357 -2.95 -20.04 -3.30
N LEU A 358 -3.37 -21.26 -2.98
CA LEU A 358 -4.61 -21.86 -3.43
C LEU A 358 -5.70 -21.71 -2.37
N GLN A 359 -6.85 -21.16 -2.74
CA GLN A 359 -8.03 -21.08 -1.89
C GLN A 359 -9.07 -22.11 -2.34
N LEU A 360 -9.08 -23.28 -1.69
CA LEU A 360 -9.96 -24.40 -2.05
C LEU A 360 -11.44 -24.07 -1.82
N ALA A 361 -12.29 -24.55 -2.74
CA ALA A 361 -13.74 -24.45 -2.67
C ALA A 361 -14.37 -25.80 -2.27
N LEU A 362 -14.23 -26.15 -0.99
CA LEU A 362 -14.65 -27.45 -0.42
C LEU A 362 -16.17 -27.65 -0.29
N SER A 363 -16.98 -26.67 -0.72
CA SER A 363 -18.45 -26.77 -0.72
C SER A 363 -19.02 -26.11 -1.96
N GLU A 364 -20.19 -26.58 -2.42
CA GLU A 364 -20.92 -25.98 -3.54
C GLU A 364 -21.17 -24.47 -3.34
N LYS A 365 -21.44 -24.06 -2.10
CA LYS A 365 -21.60 -22.64 -1.75
C LYS A 365 -20.34 -21.82 -2.00
N GLU A 366 -19.17 -22.32 -1.62
CA GLU A 366 -17.90 -21.61 -1.87
C GLU A 366 -17.53 -21.68 -3.37
N GLN A 367 -17.83 -22.79 -4.07
CA GLN A 367 -17.64 -22.89 -5.52
C GLN A 367 -18.46 -21.85 -6.27
N ALA A 368 -19.76 -21.75 -5.97
CA ALA A 368 -20.65 -20.74 -6.54
C ALA A 368 -20.19 -19.31 -6.20
N ARG A 369 -19.70 -19.09 -4.98
CA ARG A 369 -19.13 -17.80 -4.56
C ARG A 369 -17.89 -17.44 -5.38
N GLN A 370 -16.95 -18.37 -5.56
CA GLN A 370 -15.72 -18.14 -6.32
C GLN A 370 -16.00 -17.91 -7.81
N ALA A 371 -16.94 -18.68 -8.40
CA ALA A 371 -17.38 -18.47 -9.78
C ALA A 371 -17.99 -17.08 -9.99
N ARG A 372 -18.86 -16.63 -9.07
CA ARG A 372 -19.42 -15.27 -9.10
C ARG A 372 -18.35 -14.19 -8.93
N PHE A 373 -17.37 -14.41 -8.05
CA PHE A 373 -16.24 -13.49 -7.88
C PHE A 373 -15.45 -13.34 -9.19
N LEU A 374 -15.08 -14.45 -9.85
CA LEU A 374 -14.34 -14.42 -11.12
C LEU A 374 -15.14 -13.73 -12.23
N ALA A 375 -16.45 -13.99 -12.31
CA ALA A 375 -17.32 -13.35 -13.29
C ALA A 375 -17.49 -11.84 -13.06
N GLY A 376 -17.46 -11.40 -11.79
CA GLY A 376 -17.63 -9.99 -11.42
C GLY A 376 -16.35 -9.16 -11.40
N HIS A 377 -15.17 -9.80 -11.36
CA HIS A 377 -13.87 -9.13 -11.19
C HIS A 377 -12.83 -9.66 -12.17
N PRO A 378 -12.74 -9.07 -13.39
CA PRO A 378 -11.78 -9.48 -14.42
C PRO A 378 -10.37 -8.95 -14.09
N LEU A 379 -9.77 -9.49 -13.03
CA LEU A 379 -8.40 -9.19 -12.63
C LEU A 379 -7.39 -9.94 -13.52
N PRO A 380 -6.13 -9.47 -13.63
CA PRO A 380 -5.08 -10.22 -14.32
C PRO A 380 -4.90 -11.61 -13.70
N GLU A 381 -4.66 -12.64 -14.52
CA GLU A 381 -4.45 -14.01 -14.02
C GLU A 381 -3.24 -14.12 -13.09
N SER A 382 -2.25 -13.24 -13.24
CA SER A 382 -1.11 -13.10 -12.31
C SER A 382 -1.56 -12.75 -10.89
N VAL A 383 -2.67 -12.03 -10.74
CA VAL A 383 -3.25 -11.66 -9.45
C VAL A 383 -4.13 -12.78 -8.91
N VAL A 384 -5.08 -13.26 -9.71
CA VAL A 384 -5.99 -14.34 -9.34
C VAL A 384 -6.56 -15.03 -10.58
N ARG A 385 -6.68 -16.35 -10.53
CA ARG A 385 -7.33 -17.17 -11.56
C ARG A 385 -8.11 -18.33 -10.95
N GLY A 386 -9.12 -18.82 -11.66
CA GLY A 386 -9.84 -20.03 -11.28
C GLY A 386 -9.14 -21.27 -11.82
N LEU A 387 -9.02 -22.31 -11.00
CA LEU A 387 -8.51 -23.63 -11.39
C LEU A 387 -9.55 -24.70 -11.04
N ASP A 388 -9.70 -25.69 -11.91
CA ASP A 388 -10.36 -26.94 -11.55
C ASP A 388 -9.48 -27.78 -10.61
N ALA A 389 -9.99 -28.92 -10.14
CA ALA A 389 -9.28 -29.77 -9.18
C ALA A 389 -7.99 -30.40 -9.78
N GLU A 390 -7.95 -30.67 -11.08
CA GLU A 390 -6.79 -31.25 -11.75
C GLU A 390 -5.66 -30.22 -11.86
N ALA A 391 -5.96 -29.04 -12.38
CA ALA A 391 -5.01 -27.94 -12.47
C ALA A 391 -4.56 -27.45 -11.08
N ALA A 392 -5.48 -27.41 -10.11
CA ALA A 392 -5.15 -27.10 -8.71
C ALA A 392 -4.21 -28.15 -8.11
N SER A 393 -4.38 -29.44 -8.43
CA SER A 393 -3.48 -30.51 -7.97
C SER A 393 -2.09 -30.34 -8.57
N ALA A 394 -2.02 -30.05 -9.88
CA ALA A 394 -0.76 -29.86 -10.58
C ALA A 394 0.08 -28.73 -9.98
N VAL A 395 -0.53 -27.59 -9.64
CA VAL A 395 0.21 -26.47 -9.02
C VAL A 395 0.46 -26.68 -7.52
N ALA A 396 -0.37 -27.45 -6.80
CA ALA A 396 -0.17 -27.75 -5.39
C ALA A 396 0.97 -28.74 -5.13
N GLY A 397 1.35 -29.55 -6.13
CA GLY A 397 2.29 -30.66 -5.97
C GLY A 397 1.69 -31.89 -5.30
N VAL A 398 0.42 -31.82 -4.89
CA VAL A 398 -0.32 -32.91 -4.24
C VAL A 398 -1.73 -32.97 -4.80
N ARG A 399 -2.39 -34.12 -4.64
CA ARG A 399 -3.78 -34.28 -5.03
C ARG A 399 -4.69 -33.41 -4.18
N VAL A 400 -5.50 -32.58 -4.86
CA VAL A 400 -6.62 -31.84 -4.28
C VAL A 400 -7.91 -32.26 -4.96
N THR A 401 -9.02 -32.29 -4.22
CA THR A 401 -10.30 -32.84 -4.70
C THR A 401 -11.33 -31.78 -5.07
N ALA A 402 -10.97 -30.50 -4.93
CA ALA A 402 -11.87 -29.38 -5.14
C ALA A 402 -11.24 -28.33 -6.07
N PRO A 403 -12.06 -27.59 -6.85
CA PRO A 403 -11.59 -26.41 -7.56
C PRO A 403 -11.14 -25.32 -6.58
N ALA A 404 -10.39 -24.34 -7.07
CA ALA A 404 -9.79 -23.31 -6.25
C ALA A 404 -9.65 -21.98 -6.98
N LEU A 405 -9.53 -20.90 -6.20
CA LEU A 405 -8.86 -19.68 -6.66
C LEU A 405 -7.36 -19.84 -6.42
N ASP A 406 -6.56 -19.67 -7.46
CA ASP A 406 -5.11 -19.54 -7.37
C ASP A 406 -4.74 -18.06 -7.36
N TYR A 407 -3.90 -17.67 -6.39
CA TYR A 407 -3.27 -16.36 -6.32
C TYR A 407 -1.77 -16.55 -6.59
N PRO A 408 -1.31 -16.48 -7.86
CA PRO A 408 0.09 -16.76 -8.20
C PRO A 408 1.09 -15.83 -7.53
N ASN A 409 0.69 -14.58 -7.35
CA ASN A 409 1.50 -13.52 -6.76
C ASN A 409 1.47 -13.50 -5.21
N ALA A 410 0.74 -14.42 -4.58
CA ALA A 410 0.70 -14.59 -3.14
C ALA A 410 1.94 -15.38 -2.63
N ALA A 411 2.10 -15.45 -1.32
CA ALA A 411 3.32 -16.00 -0.71
C ALA A 411 3.06 -16.59 0.68
N TRP A 412 4.08 -17.20 1.26
CA TRP A 412 4.21 -17.30 2.72
C TRP A 412 5.40 -16.47 3.21
N VAL A 413 5.34 -16.06 4.47
CA VAL A 413 6.32 -15.17 5.14
C VAL A 413 6.67 -15.74 6.52
N ARG A 414 7.89 -15.54 6.99
CA ARG A 414 8.35 -15.73 8.37
C ARG A 414 8.05 -14.46 9.18
N PRO A 415 6.89 -14.36 9.83
CA PRO A 415 6.38 -13.06 10.27
C PRO A 415 7.19 -12.49 11.44
N LEU A 416 7.72 -13.33 12.33
CA LEU A 416 8.44 -12.85 13.51
C LEU A 416 9.84 -12.41 13.13
N GLU A 417 10.54 -13.18 12.32
CA GLU A 417 11.86 -12.89 11.75
C GLU A 417 11.81 -11.63 10.88
N LEU A 418 10.73 -11.44 10.11
CA LEU A 418 10.49 -10.18 9.40
C LEU A 418 10.38 -9.00 10.37
N CYS A 419 9.68 -9.14 11.51
CA CYS A 419 9.63 -8.08 12.51
C CYS A 419 11.01 -7.78 13.11
N VAL A 420 11.86 -8.81 13.34
CA VAL A 420 13.26 -8.61 13.78
C VAL A 420 14.02 -7.78 12.75
N ARG A 421 13.96 -8.17 11.46
CA ARG A 421 14.64 -7.47 10.37
C ARG A 421 14.23 -5.99 10.29
N LEU A 422 12.94 -5.70 10.47
CA LEU A 422 12.41 -4.34 10.42
C LEU A 422 12.79 -3.52 11.66
N ALA A 423 12.74 -4.12 12.85
CA ALA A 423 13.19 -3.48 14.10
C ALA A 423 14.67 -3.11 14.07
N ALA A 424 15.48 -3.83 13.28
CA ALA A 424 16.90 -3.55 13.06
C ALA A 424 17.18 -2.53 11.93
N SER A 425 16.15 -1.87 11.38
CA SER A 425 16.35 -0.86 10.34
C SER A 425 17.22 0.29 10.85
N PRO A 426 18.17 0.81 10.04
CA PRO A 426 18.97 1.98 10.44
C PRO A 426 18.09 3.15 10.87
N GLY A 427 18.36 3.74 12.04
CA GLY A 427 17.56 4.83 12.62
C GLY A 427 16.42 4.39 13.56
N VAL A 428 16.17 3.08 13.69
CA VAL A 428 15.27 2.53 14.70
C VAL A 428 16.07 2.14 15.94
N ARG A 429 15.68 2.68 17.10
CA ARG A 429 16.19 2.28 18.42
C ARG A 429 15.16 1.39 19.09
N PHE A 430 15.53 0.14 19.36
CA PHE A 430 14.67 -0.75 20.12
C PHE A 430 14.84 -0.50 21.63
N ARG A 431 13.72 -0.38 22.35
CA ARG A 431 13.68 -0.32 23.82
C ARG A 431 12.77 -1.44 24.32
N GLN A 432 13.34 -2.41 25.02
CA GLN A 432 12.55 -3.43 25.68
C GLN A 432 11.75 -2.80 26.81
N GLY A 433 10.42 -2.92 26.84
CA GLY A 433 9.61 -2.33 27.90
C GLY A 433 8.12 -2.39 27.61
N GLU A 434 7.31 -2.26 28.66
CA GLU A 434 5.86 -2.22 28.54
C GLU A 434 5.37 -0.82 28.90
N VAL A 435 4.74 -0.13 27.94
CA VAL A 435 4.17 1.20 28.16
C VAL A 435 2.84 1.06 28.89
N ARG A 436 2.72 1.71 30.05
CA ARG A 436 1.52 1.68 30.91
C ARG A 436 0.64 2.89 30.77
N ALA A 437 1.22 4.05 30.47
CA ALA A 437 0.48 5.30 30.38
C ALA A 437 1.05 6.22 29.30
N LEU A 438 0.16 6.99 28.69
CA LEU A 438 0.46 8.07 27.75
C LEU A 438 -0.08 9.37 28.34
N GLN A 439 0.78 10.39 28.40
CA GLN A 439 0.42 11.72 28.84
C GLN A 439 0.81 12.73 27.78
N ALA A 440 -0.14 13.56 27.36
CA ALA A 440 0.16 14.67 26.47
C ALA A 440 0.95 15.74 27.22
N GLU A 441 1.94 16.32 26.56
CA GLU A 441 2.73 17.47 27.01
C GLU A 441 2.64 18.59 25.95
N ASP A 442 3.14 19.79 26.27
CA ASP A 442 3.04 20.96 25.37
C ASP A 442 3.65 20.68 23.98
N ASP A 443 4.78 19.96 23.95
CA ASP A 443 5.57 19.68 22.75
C ASP A 443 5.58 18.19 22.34
N GLY A 444 4.65 17.38 22.84
CA GLY A 444 4.58 15.97 22.46
C GLY A 444 3.93 15.07 23.50
N TRP A 445 4.58 13.95 23.78
CA TRP A 445 4.06 12.89 24.64
C TRP A 445 5.12 12.35 25.59
N ALA A 446 4.70 12.12 26.82
CA ALA A 446 5.43 11.30 27.77
C ALA A 446 4.82 9.89 27.86
N LEU A 447 5.68 8.88 27.75
CA LEU A 447 5.35 7.46 27.86
C LEU A 447 5.94 6.96 29.18
N THR A 448 5.08 6.42 30.05
CA THR A 448 5.53 5.80 31.31
C THR A 448 5.61 4.29 31.14
N LEU A 449 6.79 3.71 31.33
CA LEU A 449 7.03 2.27 31.25
C LEU A 449 6.70 1.60 32.59
N ALA A 450 6.53 0.28 32.56
CA ALA A 450 6.21 -0.52 33.74
C ALA A 450 7.31 -0.53 34.82
N ASP A 451 8.56 -0.25 34.44
CA ASP A 451 9.69 -0.08 35.35
C ASP A 451 9.78 1.34 35.95
N GLY A 452 8.87 2.23 35.58
CA GLY A 452 8.81 3.63 36.02
C GLY A 452 9.64 4.59 35.15
N GLU A 453 10.38 4.10 34.15
CA GLU A 453 11.08 4.98 33.21
C GLU A 453 10.06 5.83 32.44
N ARG A 454 10.42 7.10 32.21
CA ARG A 454 9.64 8.03 31.39
C ARG A 454 10.41 8.37 30.13
N LEU A 455 9.80 8.11 28.97
CA LEU A 455 10.33 8.47 27.66
C LEU A 455 9.53 9.63 27.08
N ALA A 456 10.20 10.54 26.38
CA ALA A 456 9.55 11.64 25.65
C ALA A 456 9.61 11.36 24.15
N ALA A 457 8.58 11.76 23.41
CA ALA A 457 8.56 11.75 21.95
C ALA A 457 7.68 12.87 21.39
N ASP A 458 8.02 13.41 20.20
CA ASP A 458 7.17 14.41 19.55
C ASP A 458 5.81 13.79 19.17
N GLN A 459 5.83 12.52 18.75
CA GLN A 459 4.64 11.77 18.32
C GLN A 459 4.70 10.31 18.75
N VAL A 460 3.53 9.69 18.88
CA VAL A 460 3.36 8.29 19.32
C VAL A 460 2.49 7.52 18.33
N VAL A 461 2.92 6.31 17.98
CA VAL A 461 2.10 5.34 17.23
C VAL A 461 1.80 4.13 18.10
N VAL A 462 0.52 3.88 18.37
CA VAL A 462 0.05 2.69 19.08
C VAL A 462 -0.15 1.54 18.08
N ALA A 463 0.61 0.46 18.23
CA ALA A 463 0.58 -0.72 17.35
C ALA A 463 0.53 -2.06 18.13
N GLY A 464 0.10 -2.04 19.39
CA GLY A 464 0.01 -3.20 20.29
C GLY A 464 -1.18 -4.14 20.06
N ALA A 465 -1.63 -4.34 18.82
CA ALA A 465 -2.79 -5.16 18.49
C ALA A 465 -4.02 -4.87 19.38
N SER A 466 -4.54 -5.85 20.13
CA SER A 466 -5.76 -5.69 20.94
C SER A 466 -5.49 -4.86 22.20
N GLU A 467 -4.24 -4.85 22.67
CA GLU A 467 -3.79 -4.05 23.80
C GLU A 467 -3.71 -2.56 23.48
N ALA A 468 -3.85 -2.19 22.20
CA ALA A 468 -4.09 -0.80 21.83
C ALA A 468 -5.34 -0.23 22.51
N ALA A 469 -6.29 -1.05 22.98
CA ALA A 469 -7.44 -0.58 23.77
C ALA A 469 -7.11 -0.22 25.23
N ALA A 470 -5.89 -0.50 25.72
CA ALA A 470 -5.53 -0.32 27.12
C ALA A 470 -5.22 1.15 27.51
N PHE A 471 -4.99 2.04 26.54
CA PHE A 471 -4.74 3.46 26.79
C PHE A 471 -6.05 4.25 26.77
N ALA A 472 -6.19 5.21 27.69
CA ALA A 472 -7.39 6.05 27.80
C ALA A 472 -7.78 6.72 26.47
N GLN A 473 -6.78 7.16 25.70
CA GLN A 473 -6.94 7.87 24.42
C GLN A 473 -7.44 6.97 23.28
N THR A 474 -7.24 5.66 23.37
CA THR A 474 -7.61 4.69 22.32
C THR A 474 -8.69 3.71 22.77
N ALA A 475 -9.07 3.71 24.05
CA ALA A 475 -10.11 2.85 24.62
C ALA A 475 -11.49 3.03 23.95
N GLY A 476 -11.76 4.20 23.35
CA GLY A 476 -12.98 4.47 22.60
C GLY A 476 -13.07 3.76 21.24
N LEU A 477 -11.97 3.21 20.72
CA LEU A 477 -11.95 2.52 19.43
C LEU A 477 -12.34 1.05 19.58
N PRO A 478 -13.34 0.54 18.82
CA PRO A 478 -13.80 -0.83 19.00
C PRO A 478 -12.78 -1.84 18.46
N LEU A 479 -12.13 -2.56 19.37
CA LEU A 479 -11.17 -3.63 19.08
C LEU A 479 -11.68 -4.96 19.65
N GLN A 480 -11.68 -5.98 18.81
CA GLN A 480 -12.10 -7.34 19.15
C GLN A 480 -10.87 -8.25 19.20
N PRO A 481 -10.50 -8.79 20.37
CA PRO A 481 -9.44 -9.80 20.43
C PRO A 481 -9.90 -11.08 19.75
N VAL A 482 -8.99 -11.73 19.03
CA VAL A 482 -9.22 -13.02 18.38
C VAL A 482 -7.99 -13.89 18.55
N ARG A 483 -8.05 -14.80 19.53
CA ARG A 483 -7.04 -15.83 19.74
C ARG A 483 -6.95 -16.76 18.52
N GLY A 484 -5.75 -17.24 18.22
CA GLY A 484 -5.54 -18.35 17.30
C GLY A 484 -4.24 -19.07 17.58
N GLN A 485 -4.24 -20.38 17.35
CA GLN A 485 -3.08 -21.26 17.50
C GLN A 485 -2.71 -21.86 16.15
N VAL A 486 -1.43 -21.77 15.77
CA VAL A 486 -0.82 -22.50 14.65
C VAL A 486 -0.13 -23.73 15.22
N SER A 487 -0.30 -24.88 14.59
CA SER A 487 0.42 -26.12 14.89
C SER A 487 1.69 -26.24 14.05
N GLN A 488 2.71 -26.87 14.62
CA GLN A 488 3.99 -27.19 14.00
C GLN A 488 4.26 -28.68 14.12
N LEU A 489 4.76 -29.26 13.03
CA LEU A 489 5.12 -30.67 12.92
C LEU A 489 6.49 -30.79 12.26
N ALA A 490 7.44 -31.41 12.95
CA ALA A 490 8.69 -31.84 12.33
C ALA A 490 8.39 -32.98 11.35
N LEU A 491 8.84 -32.84 10.11
CA LEU A 491 8.57 -33.81 9.05
C LEU A 491 9.62 -34.93 9.06
N PRO A 492 9.20 -36.20 8.94
CA PRO A 492 10.12 -37.30 8.68
C PRO A 492 10.68 -37.23 7.25
N GLU A 493 11.77 -37.95 7.01
CA GLU A 493 12.32 -38.14 5.67
C GLU A 493 11.29 -38.82 4.76
N GLY A 494 11.19 -38.37 3.50
CA GLY A 494 10.23 -38.91 2.53
C GLY A 494 8.79 -38.43 2.70
N ALA A 495 8.51 -37.49 3.60
CA ALA A 495 7.21 -36.83 3.69
C ALA A 495 6.84 -36.14 2.35
N PRO A 496 5.55 -36.17 1.93
CA PRO A 496 5.11 -35.44 0.75
C PRO A 496 5.36 -33.93 0.89
N ALA A 497 5.60 -33.25 -0.23
CA ALA A 497 5.85 -31.81 -0.28
C ALA A 497 4.69 -31.06 -0.96
N LEU A 498 4.41 -29.86 -0.46
CA LEU A 498 3.51 -28.90 -1.09
C LEU A 498 4.31 -27.87 -1.87
N GLU A 499 3.83 -27.47 -3.05
CA GLU A 499 4.41 -26.40 -3.86
C GLU A 499 3.70 -25.05 -3.67
N ARG A 500 2.48 -25.07 -3.13
CA ARG A 500 1.62 -23.90 -2.87
C ARG A 500 1.24 -23.85 -1.41
N VAL A 501 0.99 -22.63 -0.91
CA VAL A 501 0.19 -22.51 0.32
C VAL A 501 -1.23 -22.92 -0.01
N VAL A 502 -1.82 -23.81 0.78
CA VAL A 502 -3.22 -24.23 0.61
C VAL A 502 -4.07 -23.65 1.72
N CYS A 503 -5.09 -22.89 1.34
CA CYS A 503 -6.06 -22.26 2.22
C CYS A 503 -7.46 -22.88 2.03
N ALA A 504 -8.11 -23.23 3.13
CA ALA A 504 -9.47 -23.73 3.22
C ALA A 504 -10.18 -23.11 4.44
N GLY A 505 -10.50 -23.91 5.46
CA GLY A 505 -10.90 -23.39 6.78
C GLY A 505 -9.71 -22.90 7.62
N GLY A 506 -8.54 -23.52 7.43
CA GLY A 506 -7.22 -23.03 7.84
C GLY A 506 -6.31 -22.78 6.62
N TYR A 507 -5.00 -22.79 6.86
CA TYR A 507 -3.94 -22.70 5.88
C TYR A 507 -2.79 -23.64 6.24
N VAL A 508 -2.06 -24.09 5.22
CA VAL A 508 -0.83 -24.87 5.32
C VAL A 508 0.13 -24.41 4.22
N PRO A 509 1.26 -23.77 4.54
CA PRO A 509 2.30 -23.46 3.58
C PRO A 509 3.17 -24.70 3.29
N PRO A 510 3.96 -24.68 2.20
CA PRO A 510 5.08 -25.58 2.03
C PRO A 510 5.99 -25.59 3.25
N ALA A 511 6.43 -26.77 3.68
CA ALA A 511 7.31 -26.91 4.82
C ALA A 511 8.63 -26.16 4.60
N ALA A 512 9.17 -25.59 5.68
CA ALA A 512 10.45 -24.91 5.68
C ALA A 512 11.30 -25.45 6.83
N ASP A 513 12.60 -25.66 6.58
CA ASP A 513 13.56 -26.21 7.55
C ASP A 513 13.11 -27.57 8.14
N GLY A 514 12.41 -28.38 7.34
CA GLY A 514 11.85 -29.66 7.79
C GLY A 514 10.64 -29.53 8.73
N VAL A 515 10.06 -28.34 8.88
CA VAL A 515 8.88 -28.09 9.74
C VAL A 515 7.68 -27.70 8.89
N LEU A 516 6.56 -28.39 9.09
CA LEU A 516 5.26 -28.05 8.53
C LEU A 516 4.48 -27.21 9.53
N ASN A 517 4.02 -26.04 9.09
CA ASN A 517 3.08 -25.21 9.86
C ASN A 517 1.66 -25.44 9.33
N PHE A 518 0.65 -25.45 10.19
CA PHE A 518 -0.75 -25.48 9.74
C PHE A 518 -1.70 -24.94 10.79
N GLY A 519 -2.79 -24.33 10.36
CA GLY A 519 -3.77 -23.71 11.26
C GLY A 519 -4.43 -22.49 10.63
N ALA A 520 -4.86 -21.46 11.36
CA ALA A 520 -4.92 -21.37 12.80
C ALA A 520 -6.36 -21.48 13.29
N THR A 521 -6.53 -21.88 14.54
CA THR A 521 -7.82 -21.78 15.22
C THR A 521 -8.31 -20.33 15.31
N PHE A 522 -9.60 -20.16 15.61
CA PHE A 522 -10.27 -18.85 15.63
C PHE A 522 -11.17 -18.75 16.85
N GLY A 523 -10.67 -18.10 17.91
CA GLY A 523 -11.39 -17.86 19.17
C GLY A 523 -11.69 -16.37 19.39
N PRO A 524 -12.84 -15.85 18.93
CA PRO A 524 -13.27 -14.47 19.19
C PRO A 524 -13.48 -14.20 20.68
N GLY A 525 -13.00 -13.06 21.17
CA GLY A 525 -13.14 -12.67 22.58
C GLY A 525 -12.14 -13.33 23.52
N GLU A 526 -11.44 -14.37 23.07
CA GLU A 526 -10.43 -15.06 23.85
C GLU A 526 -9.07 -14.33 23.78
N THR A 527 -8.38 -14.30 24.91
CA THR A 527 -7.06 -13.64 25.06
C THR A 527 -6.00 -14.51 25.74
N ASP A 528 -6.37 -15.72 26.17
CA ASP A 528 -5.48 -16.65 26.85
C ASP A 528 -4.35 -17.11 25.90
N PRO A 529 -3.08 -16.82 26.23
CA PRO A 529 -1.95 -17.11 25.34
C PRO A 529 -1.47 -18.56 25.44
N THR A 530 -2.09 -19.41 26.26
CA THR A 530 -1.67 -20.79 26.44
C THR A 530 -1.98 -21.66 25.23
N GLU A 531 -1.05 -22.56 24.92
CA GLU A 531 -1.23 -23.62 23.93
C GLU A 531 -2.22 -24.68 24.45
N ARG A 532 -3.05 -25.20 23.56
CA ARG A 532 -4.07 -26.20 23.91
C ARG A 532 -4.04 -27.38 22.94
N GLU A 533 -4.08 -28.59 23.48
CA GLU A 533 -4.19 -29.83 22.68
C GLU A 533 -5.46 -29.84 21.81
N ALA A 534 -6.57 -29.30 22.33
CA ALA A 534 -7.83 -29.19 21.57
C ALA A 534 -7.69 -28.33 20.31
N ASP A 535 -6.85 -27.29 20.35
CA ASP A 535 -6.58 -26.45 19.18
C ASP A 535 -5.69 -27.17 18.16
N HIS A 536 -4.73 -27.98 18.62
CA HIS A 536 -3.94 -28.86 17.75
C HIS A 536 -4.83 -29.87 17.03
N ALA A 537 -5.74 -30.52 17.75
CA ALA A 537 -6.71 -31.44 17.19
C ALA A 537 -7.61 -30.76 16.15
N ALA A 538 -8.08 -29.53 16.42
CA ALA A 538 -8.89 -28.75 15.47
C ALA A 538 -8.10 -28.40 14.20
N ASN A 539 -6.84 -27.95 14.33
CA ASN A 539 -5.98 -27.67 13.18
C ASN A 539 -5.72 -28.92 12.33
N LEU A 540 -5.49 -30.08 12.95
CA LEU A 540 -5.30 -31.36 12.26
C LEU A 540 -6.56 -31.80 11.51
N ALA A 541 -7.73 -31.64 12.13
CA ALA A 541 -9.00 -31.95 11.48
C ALA A 541 -9.22 -31.07 10.23
N GLU A 542 -8.91 -29.78 10.31
CA GLU A 542 -8.99 -28.87 9.18
C GLU A 542 -7.98 -29.20 8.07
N LEU A 543 -6.75 -29.58 8.42
CA LEU A 543 -5.75 -30.05 7.47
C LEU A 543 -6.22 -31.32 6.74
N ALA A 544 -6.72 -32.32 7.47
CA ALA A 544 -7.23 -33.56 6.91
C ALA A 544 -8.48 -33.35 6.03
N ARG A 545 -9.33 -32.39 6.37
CA ARG A 545 -10.51 -32.01 5.59
C ARG A 545 -10.13 -31.36 4.26
N GLY A 546 -9.08 -30.53 4.24
CA GLY A 546 -8.62 -29.84 3.04
C GLY A 546 -7.72 -30.68 2.13
N LEU A 547 -6.86 -31.51 2.72
CA LEU A 547 -5.84 -32.29 2.02
C LEU A 547 -5.75 -33.74 2.56
N PRO A 548 -6.79 -34.56 2.37
CA PRO A 548 -6.84 -35.91 2.94
C PRO A 548 -5.69 -36.80 2.47
N ASP A 549 -5.34 -36.74 1.18
CA ASP A 549 -4.27 -37.57 0.59
C ASP A 549 -2.88 -37.14 1.07
N PHE A 550 -2.67 -35.83 1.28
CA PHE A 550 -1.44 -35.31 1.87
C PHE A 550 -1.27 -35.80 3.31
N VAL A 551 -2.32 -35.75 4.13
CA VAL A 551 -2.29 -36.26 5.52
C VAL A 551 -2.07 -37.77 5.55
N ALA A 552 -2.67 -38.53 4.62
CA ALA A 552 -2.38 -39.95 4.48
C ALA A 552 -0.91 -40.21 4.13
N GLY A 553 -0.34 -39.41 3.22
CA GLY A 553 1.08 -39.46 2.86
C GLY A 553 2.01 -39.13 4.03
N LEU A 554 1.67 -38.11 4.86
CA LEU A 554 2.42 -37.80 6.08
C LEU A 554 2.46 -39.00 7.04
N ARG A 555 1.32 -39.67 7.26
CA ARG A 555 1.27 -40.88 8.10
C ARG A 555 2.08 -42.03 7.51
N ALA A 556 2.03 -42.23 6.20
CA ALA A 556 2.80 -43.28 5.51
C ALA A 556 4.32 -43.05 5.63
N ALA A 557 4.75 -41.78 5.65
CA ALA A 557 6.14 -41.40 5.90
C ALA A 557 6.55 -41.48 7.38
N GLY A 558 5.63 -41.85 8.29
CA GLY A 558 5.92 -42.03 9.71
C GLY A 558 5.74 -40.76 10.56
N ALA A 559 5.02 -39.74 10.09
CA ALA A 559 4.76 -38.54 10.88
C ALA A 559 3.81 -38.83 12.05
N ASP A 560 4.21 -38.44 13.27
CA ASP A 560 3.36 -38.53 14.46
C ASP A 560 2.40 -37.33 14.52
N LEU A 561 1.12 -37.58 14.20
CA LEU A 561 0.06 -36.58 14.16
C LEU A 561 -0.79 -36.55 15.44
N ALA A 562 -0.32 -37.14 16.54
CA ALA A 562 -1.01 -37.03 17.82
C ALA A 562 -0.98 -35.56 18.33
N PRO A 563 -2.12 -34.95 18.71
CA PRO A 563 -2.16 -33.55 19.15
C PRO A 563 -1.16 -33.18 20.26
N GLU A 564 -0.92 -34.09 21.20
CA GLU A 564 0.02 -33.95 22.32
C GLU A 564 1.51 -34.02 21.92
N ARG A 565 1.79 -34.37 20.65
CA ARG A 565 3.15 -34.41 20.08
C ARG A 565 3.47 -33.19 19.22
N LEU A 566 2.46 -32.40 18.89
CA LEU A 566 2.63 -31.16 18.16
C LEU A 566 3.12 -30.07 19.10
N THR A 567 3.78 -29.08 18.51
CA THR A 567 4.06 -27.80 19.16
C THR A 567 3.29 -26.71 18.44
N GLY A 568 3.20 -25.51 19.03
CA GLY A 568 2.51 -24.42 18.36
C GLY A 568 2.94 -23.03 18.75
N ARG A 569 2.29 -22.08 18.08
CA ARG A 569 2.37 -20.66 18.41
C ARG A 569 0.97 -20.11 18.57
N VAL A 570 0.71 -19.50 19.73
CA VAL A 570 -0.54 -18.84 20.06
C VAL A 570 -0.36 -17.32 19.93
N GLY A 571 -1.34 -16.66 19.32
CA GLY A 571 -1.36 -15.21 19.22
C GLY A 571 -2.77 -14.65 19.39
N VAL A 572 -2.85 -13.44 19.95
CA VAL A 572 -4.10 -12.69 20.06
C VAL A 572 -4.09 -11.59 19.00
N ARG A 573 -4.94 -11.76 17.99
CA ARG A 573 -5.13 -10.78 16.91
C ARG A 573 -6.08 -9.69 17.39
N ALA A 574 -6.01 -8.51 16.78
CA ALA A 574 -7.04 -7.50 16.90
C ALA A 574 -7.84 -7.40 15.60
N ALA A 575 -9.16 -7.40 15.70
CA ALA A 575 -10.05 -7.10 14.59
C ALA A 575 -10.95 -5.92 14.94
N SER A 576 -11.27 -5.09 13.95
CA SER A 576 -12.36 -4.13 14.05
C SER A 576 -13.70 -4.82 13.74
N PRO A 577 -14.84 -4.19 14.05
CA PRO A 577 -16.14 -4.72 13.68
C PRO A 577 -16.38 -4.88 12.16
N ASP A 578 -15.72 -4.08 11.28
CA ASP A 578 -15.75 -4.32 9.82
C ASP A 578 -14.69 -5.29 9.33
N LYS A 579 -13.75 -5.71 10.18
CA LYS A 579 -12.55 -6.48 9.78
C LYS A 579 -11.60 -5.70 8.85
N SER A 580 -11.68 -4.36 8.85
CA SER A 580 -10.71 -3.49 8.18
C SER A 580 -9.74 -2.87 9.19
N PRO A 581 -8.47 -2.62 8.83
CA PRO A 581 -7.51 -2.05 9.77
C PRO A 581 -7.89 -0.65 10.25
N TYR A 582 -7.29 -0.23 11.36
CA TYR A 582 -7.20 1.17 11.76
C TYR A 582 -5.79 1.66 11.44
N ALA A 583 -5.69 2.72 10.65
CA ALA A 583 -4.42 3.35 10.32
C ALA A 583 -4.63 4.86 10.17
N GLY A 584 -4.16 5.65 11.13
CA GLY A 584 -4.32 7.11 11.09
C GLY A 584 -4.30 7.79 12.47
N PRO A 585 -4.67 9.08 12.52
CA PRO A 585 -4.67 9.86 13.75
C PRO A 585 -5.76 9.35 14.70
N VAL A 586 -5.48 9.35 16.00
CA VAL A 586 -6.44 8.88 17.01
C VAL A 586 -7.48 9.98 17.30
N PRO A 587 -8.77 9.74 17.02
CA PRO A 587 -9.83 10.70 17.32
C PRO A 587 -10.03 10.84 18.84
N ASP A 588 -10.36 12.04 19.30
CA ASP A 588 -10.90 12.24 20.65
C ASP A 588 -12.37 11.79 20.63
N ALA A 589 -12.61 10.57 21.12
CA ALA A 589 -13.91 9.93 20.98
C ALA A 589 -15.03 10.68 21.73
N GLU A 590 -14.72 11.31 22.87
CA GLU A 590 -15.70 12.10 23.62
C GLU A 590 -16.05 13.38 22.88
N ALA A 591 -15.03 14.13 22.44
CA ALA A 591 -15.23 15.35 21.66
C ALA A 591 -15.97 15.08 20.33
N TRP A 592 -15.72 13.93 19.69
CA TRP A 592 -16.45 13.55 18.47
C TRP A 592 -17.92 13.25 18.75
N ARG A 593 -18.25 12.57 19.86
CA ARG A 593 -19.66 12.30 20.23
C ARG A 593 -20.42 13.60 20.46
N GLU A 594 -19.79 14.59 21.08
CA GLU A 594 -20.38 15.91 21.28
C GLU A 594 -20.54 16.67 19.95
N ALA A 595 -19.45 16.84 19.21
CA ALA A 595 -19.42 17.62 17.97
C ALA A 595 -20.35 17.06 16.88
N TYR A 596 -20.53 15.74 16.85
CA TYR A 596 -21.31 15.04 15.84
C TYR A 596 -22.63 14.47 16.34
N ALA A 597 -23.09 14.86 17.53
CA ALA A 597 -24.34 14.36 18.13
C ALA A 597 -25.58 14.50 17.22
N VAL A 598 -25.60 15.51 16.34
CA VAL A 598 -26.71 15.71 15.39
C VAL A 598 -26.88 14.54 14.41
N LEU A 599 -25.82 13.80 14.10
CA LEU A 599 -25.87 12.66 13.19
C LEU A 599 -26.72 11.50 13.72
N ALA A 600 -26.87 11.39 15.05
CA ALA A 600 -27.76 10.42 15.68
C ALA A 600 -29.25 10.71 15.40
N LYS A 601 -29.59 11.99 15.14
CA LYS A 601 -30.95 12.43 14.80
C LYS A 601 -31.17 12.42 13.29
N ASP A 602 -30.15 12.83 12.53
CA ASP A 602 -30.19 12.90 11.08
C ASP A 602 -28.79 12.72 10.49
N ALA A 603 -28.53 11.54 9.92
CA ALA A 603 -27.24 11.17 9.34
C ALA A 603 -26.84 12.05 8.13
N THR A 604 -27.78 12.81 7.55
CA THR A 604 -27.50 13.70 6.40
C THR A 604 -27.01 15.09 6.83
N ARG A 605 -27.18 15.46 8.12
CA ARG A 605 -26.76 16.75 8.66
C ARG A 605 -25.32 16.72 9.14
N VAL A 606 -24.38 16.72 8.21
CA VAL A 606 -22.94 16.78 8.48
C VAL A 606 -22.56 18.14 9.08
N PRO A 607 -22.06 18.20 10.34
CA PRO A 607 -21.60 19.46 10.92
C PRO A 607 -20.36 20.01 10.22
N ASP A 608 -20.33 21.32 10.01
CA ASP A 608 -19.17 22.04 9.50
C ASP A 608 -18.14 22.33 10.60
N VAL A 609 -17.76 21.27 11.34
CA VAL A 609 -16.71 21.32 12.37
C VAL A 609 -15.74 20.17 12.17
N HIS A 610 -14.44 20.47 12.23
CA HIS A 610 -13.40 19.47 12.18
C HIS A 610 -13.38 18.66 13.49
N GLY A 611 -13.25 17.35 13.35
CA GLY A 611 -13.24 16.45 14.49
C GLY A 611 -11.95 16.62 15.27
N ARG A 612 -12.03 16.71 16.60
CA ARG A 612 -10.84 16.83 17.44
C ARG A 612 -10.06 15.51 17.47
N HIS A 613 -8.75 15.54 17.26
CA HIS A 613 -7.87 14.38 17.45
C HIS A 613 -6.94 14.60 18.65
N HIS A 614 -6.43 13.52 19.21
CA HIS A 614 -5.28 13.59 20.11
C HIS A 614 -4.04 13.96 19.29
N ALA A 615 -3.58 15.22 19.42
CA ALA A 615 -2.47 15.74 18.62
C ALA A 615 -1.20 14.89 18.80
N GLY A 616 -0.58 14.48 17.69
CA GLY A 616 0.63 13.65 17.72
C GLY A 616 0.42 12.17 18.08
N LEU A 617 -0.83 11.72 18.27
CA LEU A 617 -1.15 10.32 18.58
C LEU A 617 -1.77 9.61 17.37
N TRP A 618 -1.22 8.46 17.03
CA TRP A 618 -1.59 7.65 15.87
C TRP A 618 -1.82 6.20 16.29
N ILE A 619 -2.53 5.44 15.46
CA ILE A 619 -2.76 4.01 15.67
C ILE A 619 -2.59 3.23 14.38
N SER A 620 -1.96 2.05 14.48
CA SER A 620 -1.96 1.00 13.46
C SER A 620 -2.39 -0.31 14.12
N SER A 621 -3.68 -0.65 14.06
CA SER A 621 -4.22 -1.85 14.71
C SER A 621 -5.38 -2.45 13.90
N ALA A 622 -6.09 -3.43 14.47
CA ALA A 622 -7.24 -4.09 13.86
C ALA A 622 -6.96 -4.82 12.52
N HIS A 623 -5.70 -5.26 12.30
CA HIS A 623 -5.27 -5.93 11.07
C HIS A 623 -5.82 -7.38 10.90
N GLY A 624 -6.46 -7.93 11.93
CA GLY A 624 -7.05 -9.27 11.92
C GLY A 624 -6.03 -10.36 11.60
N SER A 625 -6.44 -11.33 10.78
CA SER A 625 -5.57 -12.39 10.26
C SER A 625 -4.85 -12.02 8.95
N ARG A 626 -4.92 -10.75 8.53
CA ARG A 626 -4.39 -10.26 7.24
C ARG A 626 -3.35 -9.15 7.46
N GLY A 627 -2.64 -9.19 8.58
CA GLY A 627 -1.60 -8.24 8.93
C GLY A 627 -0.46 -8.18 7.91
N LEU A 628 -0.03 -9.33 7.38
CA LEU A 628 1.01 -9.39 6.36
C LEU A 628 0.64 -8.63 5.07
N ALA A 629 -0.64 -8.58 4.70
CA ALA A 629 -1.09 -7.84 3.53
C ALA A 629 -1.37 -6.36 3.83
N SER A 630 -1.83 -6.02 5.04
CA SER A 630 -2.34 -4.67 5.34
C SER A 630 -1.34 -3.77 6.08
N ALA A 631 -0.54 -4.33 6.99
CA ALA A 631 0.36 -3.55 7.84
C ALA A 631 1.44 -2.77 7.05
N PRO A 632 2.09 -3.34 6.01
CA PRO A 632 3.09 -2.59 5.25
C PRO A 632 2.47 -1.36 4.57
N LEU A 633 1.33 -1.52 3.88
CA LEU A 633 0.65 -0.40 3.22
C LEU A 633 0.12 0.64 4.24
N CYS A 634 -0.41 0.20 5.37
CA CYS A 634 -0.85 1.10 6.45
C CYS A 634 0.32 1.88 7.06
N SER A 635 1.51 1.28 7.13
CA SER A 635 2.71 1.98 7.61
C SER A 635 3.13 3.11 6.68
N GLU A 636 3.05 2.88 5.36
CA GLU A 636 3.28 3.92 4.35
C GLU A 636 2.24 5.04 4.43
N LEU A 637 0.97 4.70 4.68
CA LEU A 637 -0.09 5.69 4.88
C LEU A 637 0.21 6.61 6.08
N ILE A 638 0.57 6.03 7.23
CA ILE A 638 0.89 6.79 8.45
C ILE A 638 2.16 7.62 8.24
N ALA A 639 3.22 7.02 7.70
CA ALA A 639 4.49 7.70 7.47
C ALA A 639 4.34 8.87 6.47
N SER A 640 3.56 8.70 5.40
CA SER A 640 3.29 9.79 4.45
C SER A 640 2.48 10.93 5.06
N ARG A 641 1.49 10.65 5.91
CA ARG A 641 0.78 11.72 6.65
C ARG A 641 1.72 12.48 7.58
N LEU A 642 2.57 11.76 8.32
CA LEU A 642 3.55 12.35 9.23
C LEU A 642 4.59 13.22 8.53
N CYS A 643 4.95 12.87 7.28
CA CYS A 643 6.01 13.52 6.53
C CYS A 643 5.52 14.49 5.43
N ASP A 644 4.22 14.82 5.41
CA ASP A 644 3.58 15.68 4.39
C ASP A 644 3.85 15.21 2.94
N GLU A 645 3.65 13.90 2.72
CA GLU A 645 3.82 13.24 1.43
C GLU A 645 2.47 12.84 0.83
N PRO A 646 2.36 12.73 -0.51
CA PRO A 646 1.26 12.02 -1.16
C PRO A 646 0.98 10.66 -0.52
N LEU A 647 -0.30 10.27 -0.41
CA LEU A 647 -0.68 9.00 0.20
C LEU A 647 -0.58 7.83 -0.80
N PRO A 648 -0.22 6.62 -0.34
CA PRO A 648 -0.10 5.43 -1.20
C PRO A 648 -1.46 4.83 -1.60
N LEU A 649 -2.54 5.59 -1.45
CA LEU A 649 -3.93 5.15 -1.58
C LEU A 649 -4.80 6.30 -2.07
N GLU A 650 -5.86 5.95 -2.80
CA GLU A 650 -6.95 6.87 -3.12
C GLU A 650 -7.64 7.36 -1.84
N GLN A 651 -8.09 8.62 -1.83
CA GLN A 651 -8.73 9.23 -0.66
C GLN A 651 -9.83 8.35 -0.02
N PRO A 652 -10.79 7.73 -0.76
CA PRO A 652 -11.83 6.91 -0.14
C PRO A 652 -11.29 5.68 0.61
N LEU A 653 -10.16 5.13 0.15
CA LEU A 653 -9.51 4.00 0.82
C LEU A 653 -8.74 4.45 2.07
N ALA A 654 -8.12 5.64 2.03
CA ALA A 654 -7.52 6.24 3.21
C ALA A 654 -8.57 6.59 4.28
N ASP A 655 -9.71 7.14 3.87
CA ASP A 655 -10.83 7.45 4.77
C ASP A 655 -11.43 6.15 5.35
N HIS A 656 -11.51 5.07 4.56
CA HIS A 656 -11.91 3.73 5.04
C HIS A 656 -10.94 3.12 6.05
N LEU A 657 -9.68 3.56 6.09
CA LEU A 657 -8.70 3.14 7.09
C LEU A 657 -8.69 4.03 8.34
N HIS A 658 -9.33 5.20 8.29
CA HIS A 658 -9.33 6.15 9.39
C HIS A 658 -9.93 5.54 10.68
N PRO A 659 -9.26 5.65 11.84
CA PRO A 659 -9.72 5.02 13.09
C PRO A 659 -11.12 5.48 13.53
N GLY A 660 -11.42 6.76 13.35
CA GLY A 660 -12.71 7.37 13.70
C GLY A 660 -13.91 6.95 12.84
N ARG A 661 -13.74 6.21 11.73
CA ARG A 661 -14.86 5.82 10.86
C ARG A 661 -15.95 5.05 11.61
N ARG A 662 -15.55 4.27 12.64
CA ARG A 662 -16.48 3.49 13.45
C ARG A 662 -17.18 4.32 14.50
N LEU A 663 -16.50 5.30 15.08
CA LEU A 663 -17.11 6.28 15.98
C LEU A 663 -18.26 7.01 15.28
N ILE A 664 -18.05 7.51 14.06
CA ILE A 664 -19.11 8.17 13.27
C ILE A 664 -20.28 7.22 13.02
N ARG A 665 -20.00 5.96 12.63
CA ARG A 665 -21.07 4.98 12.42
C ARG A 665 -21.87 4.71 13.69
N ASP A 666 -21.20 4.59 14.83
CA ASP A 666 -21.83 4.30 16.11
C ASP A 666 -22.65 5.51 16.59
N ILE A 667 -22.15 6.74 16.40
CA ILE A 667 -22.91 7.99 16.63
C ILE A 667 -24.18 8.03 15.77
N ILE A 668 -24.07 7.74 14.46
CA ILE A 668 -25.23 7.67 13.55
C ILE A 668 -26.26 6.63 14.03
N GLN A 669 -25.81 5.53 14.63
CA GLN A 669 -26.66 4.46 15.16
C GLN A 669 -27.20 4.76 16.57
N GLY A 670 -26.83 5.90 17.17
CA GLY A 670 -27.22 6.25 18.54
C GLY A 670 -26.59 5.35 19.61
N LYS A 671 -25.37 4.85 19.37
CA LYS A 671 -24.64 3.95 20.27
C LYS A 671 -23.58 4.65 21.11
#